data_AF-A0AAW1PDB8-F1
#
_entry.id   AF-A0AAW1PDB8-F1
#
_cell.length_a   1.000
_cell.length_b   1.000
_cell.length_c   1.000
_cell.angle_alpha   90.00
_cell.angle_beta   90.00
_cell.angle_gamma   90.00
#
_symmetry.space_group_name_H-M   'P 1'
#
loop_
_entity.id
_entity.type
_entity.pdbx_description
1 polymer ?
#
loop_
_entity_poly.entity_id
_entity_poly.type
_entity_poly.pdbx_seq_one_letter_code
_entity_poly.pdbx_strand_id
1 'polypeptide(L)'
;MQDLEEDASDEDSPKFPKQDPFAVNGPPVQSDNNAAQTASQPAAPPREPTAPADRLAALKARLEAGRNKAAAPQAQPTRQSEGYASAAPAAHSRPVRQTTDSVPQASAPRAHFNGLSAPERILQRAATEKQQGNTTSAPTTEAVALAEAQKQIEGLKQELLHQREDFRKQVHQGQQNAELLQQQLHVSQHQQQAQLQEQQEREMSFRQQLDACQSAEDHTQEVQQLQSRLAEQEGQIAQLRAQVKSLKDEARDGEATAAARVPELKWRIDELTAAQQEAATAARERDEEWRQELEVQRDAAEEAQAQLQARLQASHSAEASQQDQLQALATQHAAGLRSARQECTAERDDYWQERVQDLQMQYTQLQSTLDAEVAARHAHEAELEGTSEARHQALLAQEEACSQKSRADQLAQELEQTRSALEASRSAASAAETLHEQTEGETQRQLLGLQAETSQLQAQVAELSSQQQQSGDTASGVLDADLAALRTELEATCAERDQARQQLSRLKQAMVAEQEDEEDKVRWRVDAEVKLAREDLLAQEAERTASHSTASASMQAELNSAMERIHRMDADLNAWEAAVASRDVELANLQSALGELAYESEAAERLRAELRALQRSLEESQGEVASAKAAQEQAVAGQQAAEAQAAAAKEALQQQKAAEAGINEEAAMLRRAVGESMRKMSALTSDSNALVDRRILGKLVVTYFERGQSADVLALMARMLALTEEDKGKIGLASSKRGYLRSISALPGSLVRGTVSLVGGGGSRAPGAEGDSLADQWLEFLIQQEQAAEAEDAQKGADAGSIPADTYVPPPAFSPRGDIKPASPSHAWRHSTPG
;
A
#
# COMPACT_ATOMS: atom_id res chain seq x y z
N MET A 1 18.61 56.03 -26.93
CA MET A 1 18.25 55.32 -25.69
C MET A 1 17.15 54.36 -26.09
N GLN A 2 17.55 53.28 -26.79
CA GLN A 2 17.87 51.95 -26.23
C GLN A 2 16.58 51.27 -25.72
N ASP A 3 16.07 50.17 -26.26
CA ASP A 3 16.29 49.33 -27.46
C ASP A 3 15.05 48.41 -27.56
N LEU A 4 14.89 47.74 -28.72
CA LEU A 4 14.15 46.49 -28.99
C LEU A 4 12.82 46.58 -29.75
N GLU A 5 12.97 46.68 -31.08
CA GLU A 5 12.12 46.09 -32.13
C GLU A 5 12.95 45.00 -32.83
N GLU A 6 12.29 43.88 -33.21
CA GLU A 6 12.63 42.85 -34.25
C GLU A 6 14.06 42.21 -34.20
N ASP A 7 14.32 40.92 -34.41
CA ASP A 7 13.80 40.02 -35.44
C ASP A 7 14.43 38.60 -35.29
N ALA A 8 13.75 37.61 -35.86
CA ALA A 8 14.23 36.39 -36.53
C ALA A 8 15.25 35.39 -35.89
N SER A 9 14.79 34.12 -35.92
CA SER A 9 15.55 32.86 -36.16
C SER A 9 16.20 32.16 -34.95
N ASP A 10 15.59 31.06 -34.51
CA ASP A 10 16.27 29.76 -34.28
C ASP A 10 15.26 28.69 -33.82
N GLU A 11 14.73 27.93 -34.79
CA GLU A 11 14.01 26.67 -34.55
C GLU A 11 15.02 25.53 -34.47
N ASP A 12 15.35 25.12 -33.25
CA ASP A 12 16.25 24.00 -32.96
C ASP A 12 15.42 22.70 -32.88
N SER A 13 15.34 21.99 -34.01
CA SER A 13 14.75 20.65 -34.10
C SER A 13 15.72 19.58 -33.54
N PRO A 14 15.32 18.74 -32.57
CA PRO A 14 16.19 17.64 -32.12
C PRO A 14 16.24 16.51 -33.16
N LYS A 15 17.42 16.33 -33.76
CA LYS A 15 17.78 15.15 -34.57
C LYS A 15 17.78 13.88 -33.70
N PHE A 16 16.90 12.94 -34.03
CA PHE A 16 17.02 11.55 -33.61
C PHE A 16 18.29 10.91 -34.20
N PRO A 17 19.15 10.23 -33.41
CA PRO A 17 20.19 9.39 -33.96
C PRO A 17 19.59 8.04 -34.38
N LYS A 18 19.83 7.68 -35.65
CA LYS A 18 19.68 6.31 -36.16
C LYS A 18 20.67 5.41 -35.43
N GLN A 19 20.17 4.36 -34.79
CA GLN A 19 20.97 3.23 -34.31
C GLN A 19 20.99 2.13 -35.39
N ASP A 20 22.19 1.86 -35.91
CA ASP A 20 22.48 0.64 -36.66
C ASP A 20 22.82 -0.51 -35.70
N PRO A 21 22.56 -1.78 -36.08
CA PRO A 21 22.72 -2.94 -35.22
C PRO A 21 24.17 -3.44 -35.21
N PHE A 22 24.81 -3.43 -34.04
CA PHE A 22 26.08 -4.12 -33.83
C PHE A 22 25.86 -5.56 -33.39
N ALA A 23 26.41 -6.46 -34.19
CA ALA A 23 26.62 -7.88 -33.90
C ALA A 23 27.57 -8.05 -32.70
N VAL A 24 27.19 -8.89 -31.75
CA VAL A 24 28.06 -9.39 -30.69
C VAL A 24 28.31 -10.88 -30.92
N ASN A 25 29.58 -11.19 -31.14
CA ASN A 25 30.15 -12.54 -31.16
C ASN A 25 30.04 -13.20 -29.78
N GLY A 26 29.47 -14.41 -29.74
CA GLY A 26 29.61 -15.36 -28.64
C GLY A 26 30.30 -16.65 -29.12
N PRO A 27 31.16 -17.29 -28.32
CA PRO A 27 31.99 -18.44 -28.73
C PRO A 27 31.18 -19.75 -28.77
N PRO A 28 31.69 -20.81 -29.46
CA PRO A 28 30.92 -22.01 -29.74
C PRO A 28 30.97 -22.99 -28.57
N VAL A 29 29.80 -23.49 -28.15
CA VAL A 29 29.69 -24.65 -27.26
C VAL A 29 29.58 -25.91 -28.13
N GLN A 30 30.56 -26.79 -27.94
CA GLN A 30 30.68 -28.09 -28.59
C GLN A 30 29.50 -28.99 -28.22
N SER A 31 28.89 -29.59 -29.24
CA SER A 31 27.95 -30.69 -29.10
C SER A 31 28.73 -32.00 -29.12
N ASP A 32 28.86 -32.66 -27.96
CA ASP A 32 29.28 -34.06 -27.89
C ASP A 32 28.04 -34.97 -27.78
N ASN A 33 27.87 -35.77 -28.83
CA ASN A 33 27.15 -37.03 -28.81
C ASN A 33 27.93 -38.04 -27.95
N ASN A 34 27.29 -38.69 -26.98
CA ASN A 34 27.34 -40.16 -26.89
C ASN A 34 26.38 -40.78 -25.86
N ALA A 35 25.57 -41.71 -26.39
CA ALA A 35 25.36 -43.09 -25.94
C ALA A 35 24.86 -43.43 -24.51
N ALA A 36 23.65 -44.01 -24.53
CA ALA A 36 23.26 -45.30 -23.94
C ALA A 36 22.97 -45.42 -22.43
N GLN A 37 21.72 -45.79 -22.11
CA GLN A 37 21.29 -46.98 -21.33
C GLN A 37 19.77 -46.87 -21.05
N THR A 38 18.90 -47.49 -21.84
CA THR A 38 18.20 -48.77 -21.55
C THR A 38 17.92 -49.06 -20.08
N ALA A 39 16.69 -48.83 -19.62
CA ALA A 39 16.04 -49.68 -18.62
C ALA A 39 14.50 -49.57 -18.69
N SER A 40 13.90 -50.74 -18.87
CA SER A 40 12.51 -51.18 -18.81
C SER A 40 11.52 -50.39 -17.93
N GLN A 41 10.32 -50.14 -18.48
CA GLN A 41 9.06 -50.20 -17.72
C GLN A 41 7.98 -50.97 -18.52
N PRO A 42 7.14 -51.78 -17.86
CA PRO A 42 6.22 -52.71 -18.51
C PRO A 42 4.85 -52.08 -18.81
N ALA A 43 4.14 -52.74 -19.73
CA ALA A 43 2.89 -52.32 -20.31
C ALA A 43 1.62 -52.81 -19.57
N ALA A 44 0.53 -52.05 -19.81
CA ALA A 44 -0.91 -52.39 -19.83
C ALA A 44 -1.67 -52.45 -18.48
N PRO A 45 -3.02 -52.23 -18.43
CA PRO A 45 -4.01 -52.29 -19.53
C PRO A 45 -5.07 -51.13 -19.57
N PRO A 46 -6.03 -51.12 -20.51
CA PRO A 46 -6.87 -49.95 -20.83
C PRO A 46 -8.12 -49.87 -19.94
N ARG A 47 -8.65 -48.67 -19.73
CA ARG A 47 -9.98 -48.45 -19.11
C ARG A 47 -10.91 -47.74 -20.08
N GLU A 48 -12.00 -48.43 -20.39
CA GLU A 48 -13.20 -47.92 -21.05
C GLU A 48 -13.93 -46.87 -20.19
N PRO A 49 -14.81 -46.03 -20.79
CA PRO A 49 -15.54 -44.99 -20.10
C PRO A 49 -16.88 -45.50 -19.54
N THR A 50 -17.15 -45.27 -18.26
CA THR A 50 -18.50 -45.44 -17.68
C THR A 50 -19.07 -44.11 -17.19
N ALA A 51 -20.39 -44.00 -17.38
CA ALA A 51 -21.20 -42.79 -17.47
C ALA A 51 -21.40 -41.98 -16.15
N PRO A 52 -21.79 -40.69 -16.23
CA PRO A 52 -21.85 -39.76 -15.09
C PRO A 52 -23.22 -39.70 -14.37
N ALA A 53 -23.91 -40.83 -14.15
CA ALA A 53 -25.25 -40.83 -13.54
C ALA A 53 -25.26 -41.08 -12.01
N ASP A 54 -24.26 -41.76 -11.45
CA ASP A 54 -24.33 -42.21 -10.05
C ASP A 54 -23.77 -41.23 -9.00
N ARG A 55 -23.08 -40.16 -9.42
CA ARG A 55 -22.54 -39.14 -8.50
C ARG A 55 -23.61 -38.19 -7.93
N LEU A 56 -24.75 -38.05 -8.60
CA LEU A 56 -25.85 -37.17 -8.15
C LEU A 56 -26.74 -37.82 -7.08
N ALA A 57 -26.80 -39.15 -7.01
CA ALA A 57 -27.56 -39.86 -5.98
C ALA A 57 -26.84 -39.89 -4.61
N ALA A 58 -25.50 -40.00 -4.62
CA ALA A 58 -24.69 -40.04 -3.40
C ALA A 58 -24.61 -38.67 -2.68
N LEU A 59 -24.73 -37.56 -3.40
CA LEU A 59 -24.74 -36.22 -2.81
C LEU A 59 -26.09 -35.84 -2.17
N LYS A 60 -27.21 -36.37 -2.68
CA LYS A 60 -28.53 -36.16 -2.06
C LYS A 60 -28.69 -36.92 -0.74
N ALA A 61 -28.16 -38.15 -0.65
CA ALA A 61 -28.24 -38.94 0.59
C ALA A 61 -27.44 -38.36 1.76
N ARG A 62 -26.37 -37.59 1.47
CA ARG A 62 -25.50 -37.00 2.50
C ARG A 62 -26.04 -35.67 3.08
N LEU A 63 -26.98 -35.03 2.38
CA LEU A 63 -27.60 -33.76 2.79
C LEU A 63 -28.85 -33.97 3.68
N GLU A 64 -29.50 -35.14 3.61
CA GLU A 64 -30.68 -35.45 4.43
C GLU A 64 -30.33 -36.04 5.82
N ALA A 65 -29.11 -36.53 6.02
CA ALA A 65 -28.68 -37.13 7.30
C ALA A 65 -28.24 -36.11 8.38
N GLY A 66 -28.05 -34.83 8.03
CA GLY A 66 -27.48 -33.82 8.93
C GLY A 66 -28.49 -33.00 9.75
N ARG A 67 -29.81 -33.15 9.53
CA ARG A 67 -30.81 -32.18 10.04
C ARG A 67 -31.56 -32.57 11.32
N ASN A 68 -31.36 -33.77 11.87
CA ASN A 68 -32.11 -34.24 13.04
C ASN A 68 -31.18 -34.74 14.17
N LYS A 69 -30.51 -33.82 14.89
CA LYS A 69 -30.00 -34.12 16.24
C LYS A 69 -29.71 -32.87 17.07
N ALA A 70 -30.76 -32.24 17.58
CA ALA A 70 -30.67 -31.33 18.73
C ALA A 70 -31.93 -31.51 19.59
N ALA A 71 -31.85 -32.42 20.56
CA ALA A 71 -32.80 -32.53 21.66
C ALA A 71 -32.00 -32.88 22.93
N ALA A 72 -32.28 -32.13 23.99
CA ALA A 72 -31.66 -32.16 25.32
C ALA A 72 -31.73 -33.53 26.03
N PRO A 73 -31.09 -33.71 27.20
CA PRO A 73 -31.77 -33.33 28.45
C PRO A 73 -30.88 -32.79 29.59
N GLN A 74 -31.61 -32.23 30.57
CA GLN A 74 -31.22 -31.78 31.91
C GLN A 74 -30.56 -32.86 32.77
N ALA A 75 -29.65 -32.46 33.67
CA ALA A 75 -29.59 -32.96 35.05
C ALA A 75 -28.75 -32.01 35.95
N GLN A 76 -29.31 -31.66 37.12
CA GLN A 76 -28.63 -31.03 38.26
C GLN A 76 -27.68 -32.04 38.95
N PRO A 77 -26.79 -31.58 39.86
CA PRO A 77 -27.16 -31.70 41.27
C PRO A 77 -26.77 -30.51 42.18
N THR A 78 -27.47 -30.49 43.31
CA THR A 78 -27.42 -29.62 44.50
C THR A 78 -26.16 -29.72 45.35
N ARG A 79 -25.72 -28.59 45.96
CA ARG A 79 -25.24 -28.40 47.35
C ARG A 79 -24.87 -26.91 47.56
N GLN A 80 -25.66 -26.13 48.28
CA GLN A 80 -25.54 -25.78 49.72
C GLN A 80 -24.15 -25.26 50.15
N SER A 81 -24.04 -23.95 50.37
CA SER A 81 -23.59 -23.33 51.63
C SER A 81 -23.68 -21.79 51.57
N GLU A 82 -24.40 -21.20 52.52
CA GLU A 82 -24.05 -20.01 53.34
C GLU A 82 -23.38 -18.82 52.61
N GLY A 83 -23.94 -17.61 52.52
CA GLY A 83 -24.69 -16.84 53.49
C GLY A 83 -23.87 -15.59 53.83
N TYR A 84 -24.33 -14.39 53.44
CA TYR A 84 -24.13 -13.13 54.19
C TYR A 84 -25.08 -12.07 53.64
N ALA A 85 -25.86 -11.50 54.56
CA ALA A 85 -26.83 -10.44 54.36
C ALA A 85 -26.17 -9.05 54.40
N SER A 86 -26.69 -8.09 53.64
CA SER A 86 -26.94 -6.69 54.09
C SER A 86 -27.59 -5.92 52.93
N ALA A 87 -28.91 -5.66 52.99
CA ALA A 87 -29.53 -4.42 53.47
C ALA A 87 -29.72 -3.35 52.35
N ALA A 88 -30.96 -3.28 51.88
CA ALA A 88 -31.52 -2.13 51.15
C ALA A 88 -32.02 -1.06 52.14
N PRO A 89 -32.23 0.19 51.66
CA PRO A 89 -33.59 0.74 51.65
C PRO A 89 -33.89 1.46 50.32
N ALA A 90 -34.99 1.16 49.63
CA ALA A 90 -36.35 1.69 49.81
C ALA A 90 -36.65 3.00 49.04
N ALA A 91 -37.55 2.85 48.07
CA ALA A 91 -38.60 3.77 47.60
C ALA A 91 -38.23 5.04 46.81
N HIS A 92 -38.82 5.18 45.60
CA HIS A 92 -39.80 6.20 45.16
C HIS A 92 -40.13 5.90 43.68
N SER A 93 -41.27 5.25 43.37
CA SER A 93 -42.58 5.83 43.03
C SER A 93 -42.68 6.58 41.68
N ARG A 94 -43.13 5.82 40.66
CA ARG A 94 -44.16 6.11 39.60
C ARG A 94 -43.98 7.31 38.63
N PRO A 95 -44.72 7.36 37.47
CA PRO A 95 -45.54 6.31 36.84
C PRO A 95 -45.33 6.12 35.32
N VAL A 96 -45.71 4.91 34.89
CA VAL A 96 -46.00 4.47 33.53
C VAL A 96 -47.35 5.02 33.09
N ARG A 97 -47.43 5.61 31.88
CA ARG A 97 -48.70 5.87 31.18
C ARG A 97 -48.95 4.73 30.18
N GLN A 98 -50.01 3.98 30.45
CA GLN A 98 -50.70 3.14 29.49
C GLN A 98 -51.53 4.04 28.57
N THR A 99 -51.50 3.76 27.26
CA THR A 99 -52.61 4.06 26.37
C THR A 99 -52.96 2.77 25.63
N THR A 100 -54.15 2.28 25.96
CA THR A 100 -54.93 1.32 25.19
C THR A 100 -55.31 1.94 23.84
N ASP A 101 -55.46 1.09 22.83
CA ASP A 101 -56.60 1.06 21.89
C ASP A 101 -56.12 0.42 20.59
N SER A 102 -56.50 -0.84 20.36
CA SER A 102 -57.72 -1.23 19.65
C SER A 102 -57.45 -1.35 18.16
N VAL A 103 -57.15 -2.60 17.80
CA VAL A 103 -57.19 -3.16 16.45
C VAL A 103 -58.59 -2.97 15.86
N PRO A 104 -58.71 -2.51 14.61
CA PRO A 104 -59.79 -2.94 13.76
C PRO A 104 -59.25 -3.79 12.61
N GLN A 105 -59.75 -5.02 12.62
CA GLN A 105 -59.83 -5.93 11.50
C GLN A 105 -60.77 -5.33 10.45
N ALA A 106 -60.26 -5.02 9.25
CA ALA A 106 -61.06 -4.70 8.08
C ALA A 106 -60.42 -5.41 6.88
N SER A 107 -60.95 -6.58 6.50
CA SER A 107 -61.94 -6.70 5.43
C SER A 107 -61.42 -6.14 4.11
N ALA A 108 -60.80 -7.02 3.33
CA ALA A 108 -60.47 -6.79 1.93
C ALA A 108 -61.74 -6.57 1.11
N PRO A 109 -61.81 -5.50 0.29
CA PRO A 109 -62.59 -5.52 -0.93
C PRO A 109 -61.66 -5.82 -2.10
N ARG A 110 -61.88 -6.99 -2.68
CA ARG A 110 -61.40 -7.36 -4.02
C ARG A 110 -62.16 -6.50 -5.03
N ALA A 111 -61.63 -5.31 -5.32
CA ALA A 111 -62.12 -4.45 -6.38
C ALA A 111 -61.18 -4.57 -7.59
N HIS A 112 -61.70 -5.12 -8.68
CA HIS A 112 -61.09 -5.01 -10.01
C HIS A 112 -61.01 -3.52 -10.38
N PHE A 113 -59.82 -2.94 -10.31
CA PHE A 113 -59.55 -1.58 -10.75
C PHE A 113 -58.71 -1.61 -12.02
N ASN A 114 -59.38 -1.86 -13.15
CA ASN A 114 -58.86 -1.46 -14.47
C ASN A 114 -59.01 0.05 -14.57
N GLY A 115 -58.02 0.78 -14.07
CA GLY A 115 -57.92 2.23 -14.17
C GLY A 115 -56.65 2.62 -14.90
N LEU A 116 -56.73 2.72 -16.23
CA LEU A 116 -55.71 3.35 -17.08
C LEU A 116 -55.35 4.72 -16.49
N SER A 117 -54.04 4.94 -16.31
CA SER A 117 -53.50 6.15 -15.71
C SER A 117 -53.77 7.38 -16.60
N ALA A 118 -53.94 8.54 -15.98
CA ALA A 118 -54.31 9.80 -16.64
C ALA A 118 -53.45 10.23 -17.87
N PRO A 119 -52.16 9.84 -18.01
CA PRO A 119 -51.39 10.08 -19.25
C PRO A 119 -51.88 9.31 -20.48
N GLU A 120 -52.51 8.13 -20.32
CA GLU A 120 -52.96 7.29 -21.45
C GLU A 120 -54.25 7.79 -22.11
N ARG A 121 -55.11 8.52 -21.37
CA ARG A 121 -56.34 9.10 -21.93
C ARG A 121 -56.10 10.32 -22.81
N ILE A 122 -54.97 11.00 -22.62
CA ILE A 122 -54.58 12.16 -23.46
C ILE A 122 -54.00 11.66 -24.79
N LEU A 123 -53.23 10.57 -24.78
CA LEU A 123 -52.67 9.97 -26.00
C LEU A 123 -53.73 9.26 -26.87
N GLN A 124 -54.79 8.67 -26.28
CA GLN A 124 -55.89 8.09 -27.08
C GLN A 124 -56.86 9.13 -27.66
N ARG A 125 -56.99 10.33 -27.05
CA ARG A 125 -57.80 11.41 -27.62
C ARG A 125 -57.12 12.06 -28.83
N ALA A 126 -55.80 12.21 -28.80
CA ALA A 126 -55.02 12.71 -29.95
C ALA A 126 -55.04 11.75 -31.16
N ALA A 127 -55.21 10.45 -30.94
CA ALA A 127 -55.27 9.45 -32.01
C ALA A 127 -56.62 9.41 -32.75
N THR A 128 -57.72 9.88 -32.14
CA THR A 128 -59.06 9.86 -32.76
C THR A 128 -59.41 11.16 -33.49
N GLU A 129 -58.67 12.23 -33.27
CA GLU A 129 -58.88 13.53 -33.95
C GLU A 129 -58.12 13.65 -35.29
N LYS A 130 -57.27 12.68 -35.64
CA LYS A 130 -56.54 12.62 -36.92
C LYS A 130 -57.32 12.02 -38.10
N GLN A 131 -58.58 11.60 -37.91
CA GLN A 131 -59.37 10.96 -38.97
C GLN A 131 -60.34 11.86 -39.74
N GLN A 132 -60.44 13.16 -39.41
CA GLN A 132 -61.28 14.10 -40.17
C GLN A 132 -60.57 15.44 -40.35
N GLY A 133 -59.78 15.57 -41.41
CA GLY A 133 -59.09 16.82 -41.73
C GLY A 133 -58.00 16.64 -42.77
N ASN A 134 -58.41 16.34 -44.01
CA ASN A 134 -57.52 16.35 -45.15
C ASN A 134 -57.28 17.80 -45.60
N THR A 135 -56.32 18.48 -44.97
CA THR A 135 -55.71 19.70 -45.50
C THR A 135 -54.21 19.65 -45.25
N THR A 136 -53.46 19.56 -46.34
CA THR A 136 -52.00 19.71 -46.42
C THR A 136 -51.59 21.11 -45.96
N SER A 137 -51.16 21.23 -44.71
CA SER A 137 -50.38 22.39 -44.24
C SER A 137 -49.12 21.87 -43.53
N ALA A 138 -48.01 22.55 -43.81
CA ALA A 138 -46.64 22.23 -43.37
C ALA A 138 -46.55 21.88 -41.87
N PRO A 139 -45.58 21.02 -41.46
CA PRO A 139 -45.35 20.69 -40.06
C PRO A 139 -45.06 21.98 -39.28
N THR A 140 -45.96 22.34 -38.38
CA THR A 140 -45.76 23.44 -37.44
C THR A 140 -44.59 23.12 -36.52
N THR A 141 -43.79 24.13 -36.21
CA THR A 141 -42.59 24.08 -35.36
C THR A 141 -42.81 23.38 -34.01
N GLU A 142 -44.03 23.41 -33.48
CA GLU A 142 -44.41 22.69 -32.26
C GLU A 142 -44.28 21.16 -32.38
N ALA A 143 -44.57 20.57 -33.54
CA ALA A 143 -44.48 19.12 -33.72
C ALA A 143 -43.02 18.62 -33.70
N VAL A 144 -42.10 19.46 -34.19
CA VAL A 144 -40.66 19.18 -34.15
C VAL A 144 -40.12 19.31 -32.72
N ALA A 145 -40.50 20.36 -32.00
CA ALA A 145 -40.11 20.56 -30.60
C ALA A 145 -40.63 19.43 -29.70
N LEU A 146 -41.84 18.91 -29.95
CA LEU A 146 -42.41 17.82 -29.17
C LEU A 146 -41.72 16.48 -29.45
N ALA A 147 -41.28 16.24 -30.70
CA ALA A 147 -40.47 15.08 -31.06
C ALA A 147 -39.07 15.12 -30.43
N GLU A 148 -38.43 16.30 -30.39
CA GLU A 148 -37.14 16.49 -29.73
C GLU A 148 -37.24 16.28 -28.21
N ALA A 149 -38.29 16.83 -27.58
CA ALA A 149 -38.54 16.61 -26.15
C ALA A 149 -38.77 15.13 -25.83
N GLN A 150 -39.49 14.39 -26.69
CA GLN A 150 -39.66 12.93 -26.52
C GLN A 150 -38.32 12.18 -26.65
N LYS A 151 -37.46 12.58 -27.60
CA LYS A 151 -36.13 11.99 -27.75
C LYS A 151 -35.24 12.25 -26.54
N GLN A 152 -35.29 13.46 -25.97
CA GLN A 152 -34.57 13.81 -24.74
C GLN A 152 -35.07 13.00 -23.54
N ILE A 153 -36.39 12.85 -23.39
CA ILE A 153 -36.97 12.03 -22.31
C ILE A 153 -36.52 10.57 -22.43
N GLU A 154 -36.50 10.01 -23.64
CA GLU A 154 -36.10 8.61 -23.83
C GLU A 154 -34.60 8.42 -23.59
N GLY A 155 -33.76 9.40 -23.95
CA GLY A 155 -32.34 9.42 -23.61
C GLY A 155 -32.10 9.41 -22.09
N LEU A 156 -32.78 10.30 -21.36
CA LEU A 156 -32.69 10.36 -19.90
C LEU A 156 -33.17 9.06 -19.22
N LYS A 157 -34.19 8.39 -19.77
CA LYS A 157 -34.62 7.07 -19.26
C LYS A 157 -33.57 6.00 -19.45
N GLN A 158 -32.91 5.95 -20.61
CA GLN A 158 -31.84 4.98 -20.87
C GLN A 158 -30.65 5.20 -19.93
N GLU A 159 -30.26 6.47 -19.72
CA GLU A 159 -29.21 6.83 -18.78
C GLU A 159 -29.56 6.41 -17.33
N LEU A 160 -30.80 6.66 -16.90
CA LEU A 160 -31.26 6.25 -15.57
C LEU A 160 -31.34 4.73 -15.39
N LEU A 161 -31.65 3.99 -16.47
CA LEU A 161 -31.58 2.52 -16.45
C LEU A 161 -30.15 2.02 -16.33
N HIS A 162 -29.21 2.61 -17.07
CA HIS A 162 -27.78 2.28 -17.00
C HIS A 162 -27.22 2.55 -15.60
N GLN A 163 -27.48 3.74 -15.04
CA GLN A 163 -27.11 4.08 -13.66
C GLN A 163 -27.69 3.09 -12.63
N ARG A 164 -28.92 2.61 -12.85
CA ARG A 164 -29.53 1.61 -11.96
C ARG A 164 -28.86 0.25 -12.07
N GLU A 165 -28.41 -0.15 -13.26
CA GLU A 165 -27.66 -1.40 -13.45
C GLU A 165 -26.27 -1.33 -12.84
N ASP A 166 -25.57 -0.21 -12.98
CA ASP A 166 -24.27 0.01 -12.34
C ASP A 166 -24.38 -0.01 -10.82
N PHE A 167 -25.41 0.65 -10.26
CA PHE A 167 -25.67 0.60 -8.83
C PHE A 167 -25.95 -0.83 -8.36
N ARG A 168 -26.68 -1.65 -9.14
CA ARG A 168 -26.89 -3.07 -8.81
C ARG A 168 -25.59 -3.87 -8.83
N LYS A 169 -24.72 -3.64 -9.81
CA LYS A 169 -23.39 -4.28 -9.88
C LYS A 169 -22.55 -3.91 -8.65
N GLN A 170 -22.53 -2.62 -8.27
CA GLN A 170 -21.83 -2.15 -7.08
C GLN A 170 -22.37 -2.77 -5.79
N VAL A 171 -23.70 -2.84 -5.63
CA VAL A 171 -24.32 -3.50 -4.45
C VAL A 171 -23.96 -4.99 -4.40
N HIS A 172 -23.98 -5.69 -5.54
CA HIS A 172 -23.61 -7.09 -5.60
C HIS A 172 -22.12 -7.32 -5.25
N GLN A 173 -21.23 -6.47 -5.76
CA GLN A 173 -19.81 -6.51 -5.40
C GLN A 173 -19.59 -6.21 -3.90
N GLY A 174 -20.34 -5.25 -3.34
CA GLY A 174 -20.34 -4.98 -1.90
C GLY A 174 -20.79 -6.17 -1.06
N GLN A 175 -21.82 -6.91 -1.51
CA GLN A 175 -22.27 -8.15 -0.85
C GLN A 175 -21.21 -9.25 -0.90
N GLN A 176 -20.56 -9.47 -2.04
CA GLN A 176 -19.47 -10.46 -2.16
C GLN A 176 -18.29 -10.12 -1.24
N ASN A 177 -17.91 -8.84 -1.14
CA ASN A 177 -16.86 -8.39 -0.22
C ASN A 177 -17.25 -8.59 1.24
N ALA A 178 -18.52 -8.34 1.60
CA ALA A 178 -19.02 -8.57 2.96
C ALA A 178 -19.01 -10.07 3.33
N GLU A 179 -19.41 -10.95 2.39
CA GLU A 179 -19.34 -12.41 2.58
C GLU A 179 -17.90 -12.89 2.74
N LEU A 180 -16.95 -12.36 1.96
CA LEU A 180 -15.52 -12.68 2.09
C LEU A 180 -14.97 -12.26 3.45
N LEU A 181 -15.29 -11.06 3.92
CA LEU A 181 -14.90 -10.58 5.25
C LEU A 181 -15.51 -11.44 6.36
N GLN A 182 -16.76 -11.88 6.20
CA GLN A 182 -17.40 -12.77 7.16
C GLN A 182 -16.73 -14.16 7.21
N GLN A 183 -16.31 -14.70 6.06
CA GLN A 183 -15.53 -15.93 6.00
C GLN A 183 -14.16 -15.78 6.66
N GLN A 184 -13.45 -14.67 6.40
CA GLN A 184 -12.16 -14.37 7.05
C GLN A 184 -12.30 -14.25 8.57
N LEU A 185 -13.35 -13.57 9.05
CA LEU A 185 -13.64 -13.45 10.48
C LEU A 185 -13.89 -14.84 11.11
N HIS A 186 -14.62 -15.71 10.42
CA HIS A 186 -14.89 -17.06 10.94
C HIS A 186 -13.63 -17.93 11.00
N VAL A 187 -12.75 -17.86 9.99
CA VAL A 187 -11.44 -18.53 9.99
C VAL A 187 -10.58 -18.02 11.15
N SER A 188 -10.54 -16.69 11.34
CA SER A 188 -9.78 -16.08 12.45
C SER A 188 -10.30 -16.52 13.82
N GLN A 189 -11.63 -16.56 14.02
CA GLN A 189 -12.25 -17.06 15.26
C GLN A 189 -11.92 -18.53 15.51
N HIS A 190 -11.96 -19.37 14.47
CA HIS A 190 -11.61 -20.79 14.60
C HIS A 190 -10.13 -20.97 14.95
N GLN A 191 -9.24 -20.16 14.37
CA GLN A 191 -7.82 -20.17 14.68
C GLN A 191 -7.55 -19.74 16.14
N GLN A 192 -8.23 -18.69 16.63
CA GLN A 192 -8.13 -18.29 18.03
C GLN A 192 -8.64 -19.37 19.00
N GLN A 193 -9.73 -20.06 18.66
CA GLN A 193 -10.22 -21.18 19.46
C GLN A 193 -9.25 -22.37 19.48
N ALA A 194 -8.64 -22.70 18.35
CA ALA A 194 -7.62 -23.74 18.27
C ALA A 194 -6.38 -23.40 19.11
N GLN A 195 -5.92 -22.15 19.08
CA GLN A 195 -4.81 -21.68 19.94
C GLN A 195 -5.14 -21.76 21.43
N LEU A 196 -6.38 -21.41 21.82
CA LEU A 196 -6.83 -21.53 23.20
C LEU A 196 -6.86 -22.99 23.67
N GLN A 197 -7.31 -23.91 22.82
CA GLN A 197 -7.30 -25.34 23.11
C GLN A 197 -5.87 -25.88 23.25
N GLU A 198 -4.96 -25.48 22.36
CA GLU A 198 -3.55 -25.87 22.46
C GLU A 198 -2.90 -25.34 23.75
N GLN A 199 -3.22 -24.11 24.17
CA GLN A 199 -2.77 -23.58 25.46
C GLN A 199 -3.31 -24.40 26.64
N GLN A 200 -4.59 -24.77 26.63
CA GLN A 200 -5.18 -25.61 27.68
C GLN A 200 -4.55 -27.00 27.74
N GLU A 201 -4.26 -27.62 26.59
CA GLU A 201 -3.55 -28.91 26.54
C GLU A 201 -2.11 -28.80 27.08
N ARG A 202 -1.40 -27.71 26.74
CA ARG A 202 -0.06 -27.42 27.29
C ARG A 202 -0.08 -27.17 28.80
N GLU A 203 -1.09 -26.47 29.32
CA GLU A 203 -1.25 -26.28 30.76
C GLU A 203 -1.54 -27.61 31.48
N MET A 204 -2.37 -28.47 30.88
CA MET A 204 -2.67 -29.79 31.43
C MET A 204 -1.44 -30.69 31.44
N SER A 205 -0.62 -30.69 30.37
CA SER A 205 0.62 -31.47 30.35
C SER A 205 1.66 -30.94 31.34
N PHE A 206 1.76 -29.61 31.50
CA PHE A 206 2.64 -29.02 32.51
C PHE A 206 2.23 -29.38 33.94
N ARG A 207 0.91 -29.40 34.23
CA ARG A 207 0.39 -29.87 35.53
C ARG A 207 0.74 -31.33 35.79
N GLN A 208 0.57 -32.20 34.80
CA GLN A 208 0.95 -33.62 34.91
C GLN A 208 2.45 -33.80 35.18
N GLN A 209 3.31 -33.01 34.53
CA GLN A 209 4.75 -33.01 34.82
C GLN A 209 5.07 -32.54 36.24
N LEU A 210 4.35 -31.53 36.73
CA LEU A 210 4.50 -31.02 38.10
C LEU A 210 4.10 -32.07 39.15
N ASP A 211 2.97 -32.76 38.92
CA ASP A 211 2.50 -33.85 39.78
C ASP A 211 3.50 -35.02 39.78
N ALA A 212 4.10 -35.35 38.63
CA ALA A 212 5.17 -36.35 38.52
C ALA A 212 6.43 -35.96 39.28
N CYS A 213 6.86 -34.69 39.19
CA CYS A 213 7.99 -34.17 39.97
C CYS A 213 7.73 -34.24 41.48
N GLN A 214 6.53 -33.88 41.93
CA GLN A 214 6.14 -33.99 43.35
C GLN A 214 6.16 -35.45 43.83
N SER A 215 5.62 -36.38 43.03
CA SER A 215 5.68 -37.80 43.35
C SER A 215 7.12 -38.34 43.43
N ALA A 216 8.03 -37.83 42.60
CA ALA A 216 9.45 -38.18 42.66
C ALA A 216 10.12 -37.64 43.92
N GLU A 217 9.82 -36.40 44.31
CA GLU A 217 10.31 -35.82 45.57
C GLU A 217 9.82 -36.63 46.78
N ASP A 218 8.54 -36.97 46.83
CA ASP A 218 7.96 -37.80 47.91
C ASP A 218 8.67 -39.16 48.01
N HIS A 219 8.94 -39.81 46.87
CA HIS A 219 9.67 -41.08 46.87
C HIS A 219 11.11 -40.93 47.36
N THR A 220 11.84 -39.89 46.94
CA THR A 220 13.19 -39.65 47.45
C THR A 220 13.22 -39.41 48.96
N GLN A 221 12.18 -38.76 49.51
CA GLN A 221 12.03 -38.58 50.95
C GLN A 221 11.77 -39.91 51.66
N GLU A 222 10.91 -40.78 51.12
CA GLU A 222 10.67 -42.12 51.67
C GLU A 222 11.95 -42.97 51.69
N VAL A 223 12.71 -42.97 50.59
CA VAL A 223 13.99 -43.71 50.51
C VAL A 223 15.00 -43.16 51.53
N GLN A 224 15.11 -41.85 51.69
CA GLN A 224 15.97 -41.25 52.73
C GLN A 224 15.53 -41.64 54.15
N GLN A 225 14.21 -41.70 54.41
CA GLN A 225 13.69 -42.17 55.70
C GLN A 225 14.04 -43.64 55.96
N LEU A 226 13.94 -44.50 54.94
CA LEU A 226 14.34 -45.91 55.06
C LEU A 226 15.85 -46.05 55.28
N GLN A 227 16.68 -45.29 54.57
CA GLN A 227 18.14 -45.29 54.73
C GLN A 227 18.56 -44.82 56.13
N SER A 228 17.93 -43.75 56.66
CA SER A 228 18.22 -43.26 58.00
C SER A 228 17.87 -44.29 59.08
N ARG A 229 16.72 -44.98 58.95
CA ARG A 229 16.35 -46.11 59.82
C ARG A 229 17.34 -47.26 59.76
N LEU A 230 17.82 -47.59 58.56
CA LEU A 230 18.77 -48.68 58.36
C LEU A 230 20.13 -48.35 59.00
N ALA A 231 20.61 -47.11 58.85
CA ALA A 231 21.81 -46.61 59.53
C ALA A 231 21.65 -46.62 61.07
N GLU A 232 20.46 -46.30 61.58
CA GLU A 232 20.14 -46.34 63.01
C GLU A 232 20.20 -47.78 63.55
N GLN A 233 19.63 -48.75 62.82
CA GLN A 233 19.71 -50.17 63.15
C GLN A 233 21.15 -50.71 63.10
N GLU A 234 21.94 -50.31 62.10
CA GLU A 234 23.38 -50.65 62.03
C GLU A 234 24.15 -50.15 63.25
N GLY A 235 23.87 -48.92 63.69
CA GLY A 235 24.42 -48.34 64.91
C GLY A 235 24.07 -49.17 66.15
N GLN A 236 22.81 -49.58 66.29
CA GLN A 236 22.35 -50.44 67.40
C GLN A 236 23.04 -51.82 67.38
N ILE A 237 23.15 -52.45 66.21
CA ILE A 237 23.84 -53.74 66.05
C ILE A 237 25.34 -53.60 66.42
N ALA A 238 25.99 -52.53 65.99
CA ALA A 238 27.39 -52.27 66.32
C ALA A 238 27.60 -52.08 67.84
N GLN A 239 26.71 -51.34 68.51
CA GLN A 239 26.72 -51.18 69.96
C GLN A 239 26.52 -52.51 70.69
N LEU A 240 25.54 -53.32 70.30
CA LEU A 240 25.29 -54.63 70.90
C LEU A 240 26.47 -55.58 70.69
N ARG A 241 27.10 -55.58 69.50
CA ARG A 241 28.33 -56.36 69.22
C ARG A 241 29.49 -55.92 70.13
N ALA A 242 29.64 -54.62 70.37
CA ALA A 242 30.64 -54.11 71.31
C ALA A 242 30.35 -54.55 72.76
N GLN A 243 29.09 -54.51 73.20
CA GLN A 243 28.68 -55.01 74.52
C GLN A 243 28.94 -56.52 74.67
N VAL A 244 28.62 -57.33 73.66
CA VAL A 244 28.92 -58.77 73.65
C VAL A 244 30.43 -59.01 73.75
N LYS A 245 31.26 -58.18 73.09
CA LYS A 245 32.71 -58.27 73.19
C LYS A 245 33.20 -57.95 74.61
N SER A 246 32.70 -56.85 75.22
CA SER A 246 33.01 -56.47 76.60
C SER A 246 32.64 -57.56 77.60
N LEU A 247 31.39 -58.06 77.55
CA LEU A 247 30.90 -59.11 78.44
C LEU A 247 31.64 -60.43 78.25
N LYS A 248 32.13 -60.72 77.04
CA LYS A 248 32.93 -61.92 76.75
C LYS A 248 34.34 -61.81 77.32
N ASP A 249 34.92 -60.61 77.34
CA ASP A 249 36.20 -60.34 77.97
C ASP A 249 36.04 -60.37 79.51
N GLU A 250 34.98 -59.81 80.09
CA GLU A 250 34.64 -59.93 81.51
C GLU A 250 34.37 -61.39 81.96
N ALA A 251 33.72 -62.20 81.12
CA ALA A 251 33.50 -63.61 81.40
C ALA A 251 34.81 -64.44 81.40
N ARG A 252 35.85 -64.00 80.68
CA ARG A 252 37.19 -64.63 80.75
C ARG A 252 37.88 -64.34 82.08
N ASP A 253 37.53 -63.23 82.73
CA ASP A 253 38.07 -62.81 84.02
C ASP A 253 37.34 -63.47 85.23
N GLY A 254 36.33 -64.32 84.98
CA GLY A 254 35.79 -65.25 85.97
C GLY A 254 34.40 -64.92 86.54
N GLU A 255 33.69 -63.90 86.06
CA GLU A 255 32.32 -63.61 86.48
C GLU A 255 31.29 -64.50 85.76
N ALA A 256 30.73 -65.48 86.48
CA ALA A 256 29.74 -66.42 85.95
C ALA A 256 28.42 -65.75 85.48
N THR A 257 28.10 -64.56 85.98
CA THR A 257 26.92 -63.79 85.61
C THR A 257 27.04 -63.13 84.23
N ALA A 258 28.25 -62.80 83.76
CA ALA A 258 28.48 -62.24 82.43
C ALA A 258 28.24 -63.28 81.32
N ALA A 259 28.59 -64.54 81.57
CA ALA A 259 28.39 -65.64 80.62
C ALA A 259 26.90 -65.92 80.31
N ALA A 260 25.99 -65.63 81.24
CA ALA A 260 24.56 -65.86 81.06
C ALA A 260 23.86 -64.80 80.19
N ARG A 261 24.43 -63.58 80.05
CA ARG A 261 23.86 -62.48 79.25
C ARG A 261 24.25 -62.51 77.77
N VAL A 262 25.35 -63.19 77.44
CA VAL A 262 25.85 -63.30 76.05
C VAL A 262 24.85 -63.96 75.08
N PRO A 263 24.12 -65.03 75.43
CA PRO A 263 23.12 -65.64 74.56
C PRO A 263 21.94 -64.70 74.26
N GLU A 264 21.50 -63.93 75.26
CA GLU A 264 20.38 -62.98 75.14
C GLU A 264 20.75 -61.83 74.19
N LEU A 265 21.94 -61.25 74.34
CA LEU A 265 22.43 -60.23 73.43
C LEU A 265 22.71 -60.75 72.02
N LYS A 266 23.14 -62.01 71.88
CA LYS A 266 23.26 -62.66 70.57
C LYS A 266 21.91 -62.81 69.88
N TRP A 267 20.90 -63.30 70.61
CA TRP A 267 19.54 -63.39 70.08
C TRP A 267 19.01 -62.01 69.65
N ARG A 268 19.28 -60.95 70.43
CA ARG A 268 18.91 -59.57 70.08
C ARG A 268 19.65 -59.05 68.84
N ILE A 269 20.93 -59.40 68.67
CA ILE A 269 21.68 -59.10 67.44
C ILE A 269 21.07 -59.84 66.25
N ASP A 270 20.76 -61.13 66.40
CA ASP A 270 20.18 -61.95 65.33
C ASP A 270 18.80 -61.41 64.91
N GLU A 271 17.96 -61.03 65.88
CA GLU A 271 16.65 -60.38 65.67
C GLU A 271 16.79 -59.05 64.93
N LEU A 272 17.72 -58.19 65.33
CA LEU A 272 17.97 -56.92 64.65
C LEU A 272 18.58 -57.10 63.25
N THR A 273 19.44 -58.10 63.04
CA THR A 273 19.93 -58.41 61.69
C THR A 273 18.84 -58.98 60.78
N ALA A 274 17.89 -59.75 61.31
CA ALA A 274 16.74 -60.21 60.54
C ALA A 274 15.83 -59.03 60.16
N ALA A 275 15.55 -58.13 61.11
CA ALA A 275 14.80 -56.91 60.84
C ALA A 275 15.51 -55.98 59.84
N GLN A 276 16.85 -55.91 59.88
CA GLN A 276 17.65 -55.15 58.91
C GLN A 276 17.57 -55.77 57.50
N GLN A 277 17.60 -57.10 57.40
CA GLN A 277 17.44 -57.79 56.12
C GLN A 277 16.04 -57.58 55.54
N GLU A 278 15.00 -57.63 56.37
CA GLU A 278 13.61 -57.38 55.95
C GLU A 278 13.39 -55.92 55.52
N ALA A 279 13.97 -54.96 56.24
CA ALA A 279 13.96 -53.55 55.84
C ALA A 279 14.72 -53.31 54.54
N ALA A 280 15.85 -54.00 54.33
CA ALA A 280 16.63 -53.91 53.10
C ALA A 280 15.91 -54.54 51.89
N THR A 281 15.16 -55.63 52.08
CA THR A 281 14.33 -56.20 51.01
C THR A 281 13.14 -55.31 50.69
N ALA A 282 12.45 -54.77 51.71
CA ALA A 282 11.35 -53.83 51.50
C ALA A 282 11.80 -52.55 50.77
N ALA A 283 12.99 -52.03 51.07
CA ALA A 283 13.57 -50.90 50.33
C ALA A 283 13.83 -51.24 48.85
N ARG A 284 14.36 -52.44 48.56
CA ARG A 284 14.60 -52.87 47.17
C ARG A 284 13.31 -53.09 46.39
N GLU A 285 12.30 -53.71 47.01
CA GLU A 285 10.98 -53.90 46.39
C GLU A 285 10.35 -52.55 46.05
N ARG A 286 10.43 -51.58 46.97
CA ARG A 286 9.91 -50.22 46.74
C ARG A 286 10.68 -49.44 45.68
N ASP A 287 12.00 -49.57 45.63
CA ASP A 287 12.83 -49.00 44.56
C ASP A 287 12.49 -49.62 43.19
N GLU A 288 12.16 -50.92 43.15
CA GLU A 288 11.81 -51.64 41.92
C GLU A 288 10.40 -51.31 41.44
N GLU A 289 9.43 -51.16 42.34
CA GLU A 289 8.10 -50.62 42.05
C GLU A 289 8.19 -49.21 41.45
N TRP A 290 9.01 -48.34 42.05
CA TRP A 290 9.17 -46.98 41.55
C TRP A 290 9.88 -46.89 40.20
N ARG A 291 10.84 -47.79 39.94
CA ARG A 291 11.44 -47.93 38.60
C ARG A 291 10.41 -48.34 37.55
N GLN A 292 9.54 -49.30 37.89
CA GLN A 292 8.46 -49.70 36.98
C GLN A 292 7.48 -48.54 36.73
N GLU A 293 7.13 -47.77 37.78
CA GLU A 293 6.26 -46.62 37.63
C GLU A 293 6.92 -45.49 36.80
N LEU A 294 8.23 -45.25 36.96
CA LEU A 294 8.99 -44.34 36.10
C LEU A 294 9.06 -44.82 34.65
N GLU A 295 9.24 -46.12 34.41
CA GLU A 295 9.22 -46.68 33.05
C GLU A 295 7.85 -46.48 32.39
N VAL A 296 6.76 -46.74 33.12
CA VAL A 296 5.39 -46.48 32.62
C VAL A 296 5.17 -44.99 32.35
N GLN A 297 5.65 -44.09 33.22
CA GLN A 297 5.54 -42.65 32.99
C GLN A 297 6.40 -42.18 31.82
N ARG A 298 7.59 -42.75 31.64
CA ARG A 298 8.46 -42.45 30.50
C ARG A 298 7.82 -42.91 29.19
N ASP A 299 7.30 -44.14 29.14
CA ASP A 299 6.61 -44.65 27.96
C ASP A 299 5.36 -43.81 27.63
N ALA A 300 4.60 -43.41 28.65
CA ALA A 300 3.46 -42.50 28.48
C ALA A 300 3.89 -41.10 27.99
N ALA A 301 5.02 -40.59 28.45
CA ALA A 301 5.58 -39.31 27.99
C ALA A 301 6.10 -39.39 26.54
N GLU A 302 6.79 -40.49 26.18
CA GLU A 302 7.23 -40.76 24.81
C GLU A 302 6.03 -40.89 23.87
N GLU A 303 4.96 -41.58 24.28
CA GLU A 303 3.73 -41.69 23.51
C GLU A 303 3.01 -40.34 23.37
N ALA A 304 2.90 -39.55 24.44
CA ALA A 304 2.32 -38.21 24.39
C ALA A 304 3.14 -37.27 23.47
N GLN A 305 4.46 -37.36 23.49
CA GLN A 305 5.34 -36.61 22.61
C GLN A 305 5.17 -37.03 21.14
N ALA A 306 5.07 -38.34 20.88
CA ALA A 306 4.79 -38.86 19.54
C ALA A 306 3.41 -38.39 19.02
N GLN A 307 2.38 -38.40 19.88
CA GLN A 307 1.05 -37.87 19.56
C GLN A 307 1.08 -36.37 19.26
N LEU A 308 1.83 -35.58 20.04
CA LEU A 308 2.00 -34.14 19.82
C LEU A 308 2.72 -33.87 18.49
N GLN A 309 3.79 -34.61 18.18
CA GLN A 309 4.48 -34.50 16.89
C GLN A 309 3.57 -34.88 15.72
N ALA A 310 2.78 -35.96 15.84
CA ALA A 310 1.81 -36.34 14.82
C ALA A 310 0.72 -35.28 14.62
N ARG A 311 0.22 -34.67 15.70
CA ARG A 311 -0.73 -33.55 15.64
C ARG A 311 -0.11 -32.30 14.99
N LEU A 312 1.14 -31.96 15.33
CA LEU A 312 1.85 -30.86 14.71
C LEU A 312 2.02 -31.10 13.21
N GLN A 313 2.47 -32.29 12.80
CA GLN A 313 2.59 -32.63 11.38
C GLN A 313 1.23 -32.57 10.66
N ALA A 314 0.16 -33.05 11.30
CA ALA A 314 -1.20 -32.95 10.77
C ALA A 314 -1.63 -31.48 10.63
N SER A 315 -1.37 -30.63 11.63
CA SER A 315 -1.65 -29.19 11.59
C SER A 315 -0.89 -28.48 10.46
N HIS A 316 0.41 -28.73 10.33
CA HIS A 316 1.23 -28.15 9.26
C HIS A 316 0.74 -28.60 7.88
N SER A 317 0.33 -29.86 7.73
CA SER A 317 -0.24 -30.35 6.46
C SER A 317 -1.61 -29.72 6.15
N ALA A 318 -2.44 -29.48 7.19
CA ALA A 318 -3.72 -28.80 7.05
C ALA A 318 -3.53 -27.33 6.69
N GLU A 319 -2.62 -26.63 7.37
CA GLU A 319 -2.24 -25.25 7.08
C GLU A 319 -1.68 -25.11 5.66
N ALA A 320 -0.77 -26.01 5.23
CA ALA A 320 -0.27 -26.03 3.87
C ALA A 320 -1.41 -26.20 2.85
N SER A 321 -2.33 -27.12 3.10
CA SER A 321 -3.49 -27.32 2.21
C SER A 321 -4.44 -26.11 2.19
N GLN A 322 -4.58 -25.41 3.33
CA GLN A 322 -5.40 -24.20 3.43
C GLN A 322 -4.73 -23.03 2.73
N GLN A 323 -3.40 -22.91 2.82
CA GLN A 323 -2.61 -21.91 2.12
C GLN A 323 -2.66 -22.12 0.61
N ASP A 324 -2.57 -23.37 0.14
CA ASP A 324 -2.76 -23.73 -1.27
C ASP A 324 -4.18 -23.38 -1.77
N GLN A 325 -5.22 -23.63 -0.96
CA GLN A 325 -6.59 -23.23 -1.29
C GLN A 325 -6.77 -21.71 -1.36
N LEU A 326 -6.20 -20.96 -0.41
CA LEU A 326 -6.23 -19.50 -0.43
C LEU A 326 -5.46 -18.93 -1.62
N GLN A 327 -4.31 -19.52 -1.99
CA GLN A 327 -3.58 -19.14 -3.19
C GLN A 327 -4.36 -19.47 -4.47
N ALA A 328 -5.04 -20.61 -4.53
CA ALA A 328 -5.91 -20.97 -5.65
C ALA A 328 -7.09 -19.99 -5.79
N LEU A 329 -7.73 -19.61 -4.69
CA LEU A 329 -8.79 -18.59 -4.70
C LEU A 329 -8.25 -17.21 -5.09
N ALA A 330 -7.10 -16.79 -4.54
CA ALA A 330 -6.48 -15.51 -4.88
C ALA A 330 -6.10 -15.44 -6.37
N THR A 331 -5.55 -16.52 -6.93
CA THR A 331 -5.22 -16.60 -8.36
C THR A 331 -6.48 -16.60 -9.24
N GLN A 332 -7.57 -17.26 -8.80
CA GLN A 332 -8.87 -17.21 -9.47
C GLN A 332 -9.47 -15.79 -9.46
N HIS A 333 -9.47 -15.11 -8.31
CA HIS A 333 -9.94 -13.72 -8.20
C HIS A 333 -9.07 -12.77 -9.03
N ALA A 334 -7.74 -12.94 -9.03
CA ALA A 334 -6.83 -12.15 -9.85
C ALA A 334 -7.02 -12.40 -11.36
N ALA A 335 -7.37 -13.63 -11.77
CA ALA A 335 -7.76 -13.92 -13.14
C ALA A 335 -9.11 -13.25 -13.51
N GLY A 336 -10.10 -13.32 -12.62
CA GLY A 336 -11.40 -12.65 -12.80
C GLY A 336 -11.27 -11.13 -12.93
N LEU A 337 -10.48 -10.49 -12.06
CA LEU A 337 -10.19 -9.05 -12.14
C LEU A 337 -9.45 -8.67 -13.42
N ARG A 338 -8.53 -9.52 -13.91
CA ARG A 338 -7.86 -9.29 -15.21
C ARG A 338 -8.85 -9.38 -16.37
N SER A 339 -9.76 -10.36 -16.38
CA SER A 339 -10.82 -10.46 -17.39
C SER A 339 -11.73 -9.24 -17.38
N ALA A 340 -12.23 -8.84 -16.20
CA ALA A 340 -13.09 -7.68 -16.05
C ALA A 340 -12.39 -6.37 -16.47
N ARG A 341 -11.08 -6.23 -16.19
CA ARG A 341 -10.29 -5.09 -16.68
C ARG A 341 -10.17 -5.10 -18.21
N GLN A 342 -9.93 -6.27 -18.81
CA GLN A 342 -9.85 -6.42 -20.27
C GLN A 342 -11.20 -6.08 -20.94
N GLU A 343 -12.30 -6.56 -20.38
CA GLU A 343 -13.66 -6.25 -20.84
C GLU A 343 -13.93 -4.74 -20.73
N CYS A 344 -13.63 -4.11 -19.59
CA CYS A 344 -13.81 -2.67 -19.41
C CYS A 344 -12.93 -1.83 -20.36
N THR A 345 -11.69 -2.26 -20.63
CA THR A 345 -10.85 -1.59 -21.63
C THR A 345 -11.40 -1.77 -23.04
N ALA A 346 -11.92 -2.95 -23.37
CA ALA A 346 -12.52 -3.21 -24.68
C ALA A 346 -13.79 -2.37 -24.89
N GLU A 347 -14.70 -2.33 -23.90
CA GLU A 347 -15.90 -1.49 -23.93
C GLU A 347 -15.55 -0.01 -24.08
N ARG A 348 -14.51 0.45 -23.38
CA ARG A 348 -14.01 1.83 -23.50
C ARG A 348 -13.44 2.11 -24.89
N ASP A 349 -12.68 1.17 -25.45
CA ASP A 349 -12.06 1.33 -26.77
C ASP A 349 -13.13 1.30 -27.88
N ASP A 350 -14.16 0.45 -27.75
CA ASP A 350 -15.32 0.42 -28.65
C ASP A 350 -16.11 1.74 -28.58
N TYR A 351 -16.34 2.28 -27.38
CA TYR A 351 -16.97 3.58 -27.19
C TYR A 351 -16.18 4.72 -27.85
N TRP A 352 -14.84 4.74 -27.69
CA TRP A 352 -14.01 5.75 -28.34
C TRP A 352 -14.00 5.59 -29.86
N GLN A 353 -14.03 4.36 -30.38
CA GLN A 353 -14.14 4.12 -31.81
C GLN A 353 -15.47 4.65 -32.38
N GLU A 354 -16.59 4.35 -31.71
CA GLU A 354 -17.91 4.88 -32.09
C GLU A 354 -17.92 6.41 -32.04
N ARG A 355 -17.36 7.02 -30.98
CA ARG A 355 -17.28 8.47 -30.84
C ARG A 355 -16.42 9.12 -31.92
N VAL A 356 -15.31 8.49 -32.31
CA VAL A 356 -14.44 8.97 -33.40
C VAL A 356 -15.18 8.88 -34.73
N GLN A 357 -15.93 7.80 -34.99
CA GLN A 357 -16.75 7.66 -36.20
C GLN A 357 -17.85 8.73 -36.26
N ASP A 358 -18.53 8.99 -35.14
CA ASP A 358 -19.53 10.05 -35.02
C ASP A 358 -18.93 11.44 -35.31
N LEU A 359 -17.77 11.74 -34.74
CA LEU A 359 -17.08 13.00 -34.99
C LEU A 359 -16.62 13.12 -36.45
N GLN A 360 -16.17 12.02 -37.07
CA GLN A 360 -15.86 12.00 -38.51
C GLN A 360 -17.10 12.23 -39.37
N MET A 361 -18.24 11.64 -39.02
CA MET A 361 -19.52 11.91 -39.69
C MET A 361 -19.96 13.37 -39.52
N GLN A 362 -19.83 13.95 -38.32
CA GLN A 362 -20.14 15.36 -38.09
C GLN A 362 -19.21 16.28 -38.87
N TYR A 363 -17.91 15.96 -38.91
CA TYR A 363 -16.93 16.73 -39.67
C TYR A 363 -17.23 16.69 -41.18
N THR A 364 -17.55 15.52 -41.72
CA THR A 364 -17.94 15.40 -43.14
C THR A 364 -19.26 16.09 -43.46
N GLN A 365 -20.24 16.06 -42.54
CA GLN A 365 -21.47 16.85 -42.67
C GLN A 365 -21.18 18.35 -42.69
N LEU A 366 -20.40 18.85 -41.73
CA LEU A 366 -20.00 20.26 -41.66
C LEU A 366 -19.24 20.70 -42.91
N GLN A 367 -18.34 19.85 -43.40
CA GLN A 367 -17.60 20.13 -44.63
C GLN A 367 -18.54 20.19 -45.83
N SER A 368 -19.51 19.27 -45.95
CA SER A 368 -20.52 19.34 -47.01
C SER A 368 -21.42 20.58 -46.92
N THR A 369 -21.77 21.04 -45.71
CA THR A 369 -22.54 22.27 -45.54
C THR A 369 -21.72 23.50 -45.88
N LEU A 370 -20.43 23.51 -45.53
CA LEU A 370 -19.52 24.60 -45.89
C LEU A 370 -19.33 24.67 -47.41
N ASP A 371 -19.13 23.52 -48.06
CA ASP A 371 -19.03 23.44 -49.52
C ASP A 371 -20.32 23.93 -50.20
N ALA A 372 -21.50 23.59 -49.64
CA ALA A 372 -22.79 24.07 -50.13
C ALA A 372 -22.97 25.59 -49.93
N GLU A 373 -22.53 26.15 -48.79
CA GLU A 373 -22.57 27.60 -48.55
C GLU A 373 -21.60 28.35 -49.47
N VAL A 374 -20.40 27.82 -49.69
CA VAL A 374 -19.43 28.38 -50.65
C VAL A 374 -20.01 28.35 -52.06
N ALA A 375 -20.62 27.25 -52.48
CA ALA A 375 -21.30 27.15 -53.77
C ALA A 375 -22.46 28.15 -53.89
N ALA A 376 -23.26 28.32 -52.82
CA ALA A 376 -24.35 29.31 -52.78
C ALA A 376 -23.83 30.75 -52.86
N ARG A 377 -22.72 31.07 -52.18
CA ARG A 377 -22.08 32.38 -52.28
C ARG A 377 -21.57 32.66 -53.69
N HIS A 378 -20.92 31.68 -54.33
CA HIS A 378 -20.49 31.81 -55.72
C HIS A 378 -21.67 31.97 -56.70
N ALA A 379 -22.77 31.26 -56.48
CA ALA A 379 -23.99 31.46 -57.28
C ALA A 379 -24.56 32.88 -57.11
N HIS A 380 -24.63 33.38 -55.88
CA HIS A 380 -25.10 34.74 -55.60
C HIS A 380 -24.14 35.80 -56.17
N GLU A 381 -22.83 35.57 -56.12
CA GLU A 381 -21.83 36.45 -56.73
C GLU A 381 -21.98 36.49 -58.26
N ALA A 382 -22.19 35.33 -58.91
CA ALA A 382 -22.49 35.27 -60.34
C ALA A 382 -23.81 35.98 -60.71
N GLU A 383 -24.84 35.89 -59.86
CA GLU A 383 -26.09 36.66 -60.04
C GLU A 383 -25.87 38.17 -59.87
N LEU A 384 -25.05 38.59 -58.90
CA LEU A 384 -24.65 40.00 -58.72
C LEU A 384 -23.87 40.51 -59.92
N GLU A 385 -22.89 39.73 -60.42
CA GLU A 385 -22.15 40.06 -61.63
C GLU A 385 -23.10 40.19 -62.82
N GLY A 386 -23.97 39.20 -63.05
CA GLY A 386 -24.96 39.24 -64.13
C GLY A 386 -25.95 40.41 -64.03
N THR A 387 -26.40 40.77 -62.82
CA THR A 387 -27.26 41.96 -62.63
C THR A 387 -26.49 43.27 -62.77
N SER A 388 -25.21 43.31 -62.39
CA SER A 388 -24.34 44.47 -62.59
C SER A 388 -24.06 44.70 -64.09
N GLU A 389 -23.80 43.63 -64.84
CA GLU A 389 -23.64 43.66 -66.29
C GLU A 389 -24.93 44.10 -66.98
N ALA A 390 -26.08 43.56 -66.57
CA ALA A 390 -27.39 43.96 -67.08
C ALA A 390 -27.69 45.45 -66.79
N ARG A 391 -27.33 45.95 -65.60
CA ARG A 391 -27.45 47.38 -65.25
C ARG A 391 -26.52 48.24 -66.09
N HIS A 392 -25.29 47.81 -66.33
CA HIS A 392 -24.34 48.53 -67.18
C HIS A 392 -24.85 48.61 -68.63
N GLN A 393 -25.36 47.50 -69.18
CA GLN A 393 -25.99 47.48 -70.50
C GLN A 393 -27.24 48.39 -70.57
N ALA A 394 -28.06 48.41 -69.51
CA ALA A 394 -29.21 49.30 -69.44
C ALA A 394 -28.82 50.78 -69.39
N LEU A 395 -27.73 51.14 -68.69
CA LEU A 395 -27.19 52.50 -68.68
C LEU A 395 -26.67 52.92 -70.05
N LEU A 396 -25.93 52.04 -70.74
CA LEU A 396 -25.48 52.30 -72.12
C LEU A 396 -26.67 52.51 -73.06
N ALA A 397 -27.71 51.67 -72.96
CA ALA A 397 -28.94 51.83 -73.73
C ALA A 397 -29.69 53.13 -73.40
N GLN A 398 -29.66 53.57 -72.13
CA GLN A 398 -30.22 54.85 -71.71
C GLN A 398 -29.44 56.04 -72.27
N GLU A 399 -28.11 55.99 -72.27
CA GLU A 399 -27.25 57.01 -72.88
C GLU A 399 -27.51 57.10 -74.39
N GLU A 400 -27.61 55.96 -75.08
CA GLU A 400 -27.99 55.91 -76.50
C GLU A 400 -29.37 56.51 -76.73
N ALA A 401 -30.38 56.17 -75.93
CA ALA A 401 -31.72 56.74 -76.03
C ALA A 401 -31.74 58.26 -75.77
N CYS A 402 -30.96 58.75 -74.81
CA CYS A 402 -30.79 60.19 -74.56
C CYS A 402 -30.11 60.88 -75.73
N SER A 403 -29.09 60.27 -76.34
CA SER A 403 -28.43 60.80 -77.53
C SER A 403 -29.38 60.87 -78.73
N GLN A 404 -30.22 59.84 -78.92
CA GLN A 404 -31.24 59.79 -79.96
C GLN A 404 -32.34 60.83 -79.72
N LYS A 405 -32.76 61.03 -78.46
CA LYS A 405 -33.72 62.08 -78.09
C LYS A 405 -33.18 63.47 -78.37
N SER A 406 -31.93 63.76 -77.97
CA SER A 406 -31.26 65.02 -78.30
C SER A 406 -31.19 65.26 -79.82
N ARG A 407 -30.90 64.21 -80.60
CA ARG A 407 -30.92 64.27 -82.06
C ARG A 407 -32.33 64.52 -82.62
N ALA A 408 -33.36 63.91 -82.04
CA ALA A 408 -34.76 64.15 -82.41
C ALA A 408 -35.19 65.58 -82.08
N ASP A 409 -34.80 66.11 -80.93
CA ASP A 409 -35.07 67.49 -80.51
C ASP A 409 -34.35 68.50 -81.42
N GLN A 410 -33.11 68.20 -81.86
CA GLN A 410 -32.39 68.99 -82.87
C GLN A 410 -33.14 69.02 -84.21
N LEU A 411 -33.58 67.85 -84.69
CA LEU A 411 -34.38 67.77 -85.92
C LEU A 411 -35.73 68.50 -85.80
N ALA A 412 -36.37 68.46 -84.62
CA ALA A 412 -37.60 69.19 -84.36
C ALA A 412 -37.36 70.72 -84.36
N GLN A 413 -36.24 71.18 -83.80
CA GLN A 413 -35.84 72.59 -83.88
C GLN A 413 -35.56 73.03 -85.32
N GLU A 414 -34.89 72.19 -86.12
CA GLU A 414 -34.68 72.45 -87.56
C GLU A 414 -36.02 72.53 -88.31
N LEU A 415 -36.97 71.65 -88.01
CA LEU A 415 -38.32 71.72 -88.58
C LEU A 415 -39.08 73.00 -88.17
N GLU A 416 -38.96 73.44 -86.92
CA GLU A 416 -39.59 74.68 -86.46
C GLU A 416 -38.93 75.92 -87.08
N GLN A 417 -37.60 75.90 -87.26
CA GLN A 417 -36.86 76.95 -87.99
C GLN A 417 -37.31 77.01 -89.46
N THR A 418 -37.48 75.87 -90.12
CA THR A 418 -37.99 75.85 -91.51
C THR A 418 -39.45 76.29 -91.60
N ARG A 419 -40.29 75.95 -90.61
CA ARG A 419 -41.68 76.40 -90.53
C ARG A 419 -41.79 77.90 -90.33
N SER A 420 -41.03 78.47 -89.39
CA SER A 420 -40.99 79.91 -89.16
C SER A 420 -40.41 80.67 -90.37
N ALA A 421 -39.42 80.12 -91.08
CA ALA A 421 -38.95 80.69 -92.34
C ALA A 421 -40.02 80.67 -93.44
N LEU A 422 -40.83 79.60 -93.51
CA LEU A 422 -41.93 79.48 -94.45
C LEU A 422 -43.10 80.41 -94.11
N GLU A 423 -43.40 80.61 -92.83
CA GLU A 423 -44.36 81.60 -92.36
C GLU A 423 -43.87 83.03 -92.63
N ALA A 424 -42.58 83.32 -92.43
CA ALA A 424 -41.99 84.60 -92.81
C ALA A 424 -42.12 84.85 -94.33
N SER A 425 -41.86 83.83 -95.16
CA SER A 425 -42.07 83.91 -96.61
C SER A 425 -43.54 84.13 -96.98
N ARG A 426 -44.49 83.51 -96.27
CA ARG A 426 -45.93 83.76 -96.43
C ARG A 426 -46.33 85.18 -96.03
N SER A 427 -45.80 85.70 -94.91
CA SER A 427 -46.07 87.08 -94.49
C SER A 427 -45.49 88.11 -95.47
N ALA A 428 -44.34 87.80 -96.08
CA ALA A 428 -43.75 88.63 -97.13
C ALA A 428 -44.61 88.60 -98.41
N ALA A 429 -45.17 87.44 -98.75
CA ALA A 429 -46.09 87.30 -99.88
C ALA A 429 -47.42 88.08 -99.65
N SER A 430 -48.01 88.00 -98.45
CA SER A 430 -49.22 88.78 -98.13
C SER A 430 -48.94 90.28 -98.05
N ALA A 431 -47.76 90.70 -97.60
CA ALA A 431 -47.36 92.11 -97.60
C ALA A 431 -47.23 92.67 -99.03
N ALA A 432 -46.75 91.85 -99.99
CA ALA A 432 -46.72 92.22 -101.40
C ALA A 432 -48.14 92.34 -102.01
N GLU A 433 -49.07 91.50 -101.57
CA GLU A 433 -50.49 91.55 -101.98
C GLU A 433 -51.17 92.84 -101.47
N THR A 434 -50.91 93.25 -100.22
CA THR A 434 -51.46 94.50 -99.66
C THR A 434 -50.88 95.78 -100.27
N LEU A 435 -49.65 95.74 -100.80
CA LEU A 435 -49.06 96.86 -101.55
C LEU A 435 -49.68 97.00 -102.95
N HIS A 436 -50.26 95.94 -103.52
CA HIS A 436 -50.95 96.01 -104.82
C HIS A 436 -52.33 96.67 -104.69
N GLU A 437 -53.11 96.30 -103.66
CA GLU A 437 -54.43 96.89 -103.38
C GLU A 437 -54.37 98.38 -102.98
N GLN A 438 -53.30 98.81 -102.31
CA GLN A 438 -53.12 100.23 -101.93
C GLN A 438 -52.84 101.15 -103.12
N THR A 439 -52.27 100.65 -104.22
CA THR A 439 -52.02 101.44 -105.44
C THR A 439 -53.25 101.61 -106.34
N GLU A 440 -54.25 100.74 -106.22
CA GLU A 440 -55.50 100.84 -106.99
C GLU A 440 -56.52 101.80 -106.34
N GLY A 441 -56.52 101.94 -105.01
CA GLY A 441 -57.43 102.82 -104.27
C GLY A 441 -57.14 104.32 -104.37
N GLU A 442 -55.90 104.73 -104.63
CA GLU A 442 -55.52 106.16 -104.71
C GLU A 442 -55.89 106.82 -106.04
N THR A 443 -56.17 106.03 -107.09
CA THR A 443 -56.60 106.57 -108.41
C THR A 443 -58.13 106.79 -108.51
N GLN A 444 -58.93 106.16 -107.65
CA GLN A 444 -60.40 106.35 -107.62
C GLN A 444 -60.88 107.52 -106.73
N ARG A 445 -60.06 107.98 -105.76
CA ARG A 445 -60.42 109.11 -104.88
C ARG A 445 -60.24 110.50 -105.52
N GLN A 446 -59.53 110.60 -106.65
CA GLN A 446 -59.32 111.88 -107.34
C GLN A 446 -60.44 112.25 -108.34
N LEU A 447 -61.44 111.38 -108.54
CA LEU A 447 -62.49 111.57 -109.57
C LEU A 447 -63.89 111.90 -109.02
N LEU A 448 -64.12 111.77 -107.70
CA LEU A 448 -65.43 112.03 -107.06
C LEU A 448 -65.47 113.29 -106.17
N GLY A 449 -64.34 113.99 -105.99
CA GLY A 449 -64.23 115.18 -105.14
C GLY A 449 -64.60 116.52 -105.80
N LEU A 450 -64.78 116.57 -107.12
CA LEU A 450 -65.02 117.82 -107.87
C LEU A 450 -66.42 117.92 -108.51
N GLN A 451 -67.37 117.07 -108.09
CA GLN A 451 -68.73 117.03 -108.64
C GLN A 451 -69.87 117.24 -107.62
N ALA A 452 -69.56 117.54 -106.35
CA ALA A 452 -70.57 117.73 -105.30
C ALA A 452 -70.64 119.15 -104.68
N GLU A 453 -69.72 120.06 -105.01
CA GLU A 453 -69.65 121.40 -104.39
C GLU A 453 -70.36 122.53 -105.16
N THR A 454 -71.19 122.21 -106.17
CA THR A 454 -71.90 123.21 -107.00
C THR A 454 -73.40 122.93 -107.18
N SER A 455 -74.10 122.44 -106.17
CA SER A 455 -75.58 122.45 -106.21
C SER A 455 -76.36 122.50 -104.89
N GLN A 456 -75.73 122.64 -103.71
CA GLN A 456 -76.48 122.74 -102.45
C GLN A 456 -76.03 123.92 -101.57
N LEU A 457 -76.23 125.11 -102.13
CA LEU A 457 -76.14 126.38 -101.41
C LEU A 457 -77.48 127.16 -101.48
N GLN A 458 -78.64 126.49 -101.45
CA GLN A 458 -79.90 127.20 -101.72
C GLN A 458 -81.15 126.66 -101.02
N ALA A 459 -81.05 126.41 -99.71
CA ALA A 459 -82.20 126.53 -98.82
C ALA A 459 -81.76 126.92 -97.40
N GLN A 460 -81.63 128.24 -97.21
CA GLN A 460 -82.16 128.97 -96.05
C GLN A 460 -81.51 128.61 -94.70
N VAL A 461 -80.65 129.43 -94.10
CA VAL A 461 -80.68 130.92 -93.98
C VAL A 461 -82.08 131.43 -93.72
N ALA A 462 -82.53 131.15 -92.51
CA ALA A 462 -83.46 131.92 -91.67
C ALA A 462 -83.76 130.97 -90.50
N GLU A 463 -83.53 131.28 -89.25
CA GLU A 463 -83.26 132.57 -88.68
C GLU A 463 -82.88 132.30 -87.22
N LEU A 464 -81.66 132.70 -86.90
CA LEU A 464 -81.31 133.44 -85.70
C LEU A 464 -81.79 132.85 -84.36
N SER A 465 -80.89 132.27 -83.56
CA SER A 465 -79.94 133.04 -82.75
C SER A 465 -80.59 134.24 -82.03
N SER A 466 -80.69 134.15 -80.71
CA SER A 466 -80.04 135.05 -79.76
C SER A 466 -80.87 135.00 -78.47
N GLN A 467 -80.32 134.38 -77.43
CA GLN A 467 -79.46 135.02 -76.42
C GLN A 467 -80.29 135.66 -75.31
N GLN A 468 -80.10 135.13 -74.11
CA GLN A 468 -79.56 135.91 -72.99
C GLN A 468 -80.02 137.39 -72.94
N GLN A 469 -81.02 137.71 -72.12
CA GLN A 469 -80.79 138.35 -70.80
C GLN A 469 -82.11 138.79 -70.15
N GLN A 470 -82.04 138.82 -68.81
CA GLN A 470 -82.77 139.69 -67.87
C GLN A 470 -84.20 139.32 -67.44
N SER A 471 -84.31 139.12 -66.11
CA SER A 471 -85.34 139.61 -65.15
C SER A 471 -86.81 139.58 -65.57
N GLY A 472 -87.78 139.13 -64.77
CA GLY A 472 -87.92 138.95 -63.33
C GLY A 472 -89.42 139.11 -63.01
N ASP A 473 -89.88 138.42 -61.96
CA ASP A 473 -91.11 138.67 -61.17
C ASP A 473 -92.46 138.91 -61.86
N THR A 474 -93.37 137.90 -61.79
CA THR A 474 -94.52 137.84 -60.85
C THR A 474 -95.62 136.88 -61.31
N ALA A 475 -96.23 136.21 -60.31
CA ALA A 475 -97.59 135.61 -60.26
C ALA A 475 -97.85 134.34 -61.09
N SER A 476 -98.00 133.16 -60.47
CA SER A 476 -99.12 132.65 -59.64
C SER A 476 -100.20 131.95 -60.50
N GLY A 477 -100.26 130.61 -60.41
CA GLY A 477 -101.45 129.83 -60.84
C GLY A 477 -101.26 128.37 -61.28
N VAL A 478 -100.08 127.91 -61.75
CA VAL A 478 -99.98 126.63 -62.52
C VAL A 478 -98.96 125.61 -61.99
N LEU A 479 -98.22 125.90 -60.90
CA LEU A 479 -97.09 125.09 -60.39
C LEU A 479 -97.43 123.86 -59.54
N ASP A 480 -98.71 123.60 -59.22
CA ASP A 480 -99.07 122.49 -58.33
C ASP A 480 -99.24 121.13 -59.04
N ALA A 481 -99.42 121.09 -60.37
CA ALA A 481 -99.59 119.83 -61.11
C ALA A 481 -98.26 119.14 -61.45
N ASP A 482 -97.24 119.88 -61.86
CA ASP A 482 -95.93 119.31 -62.26
C ASP A 482 -95.05 118.92 -61.05
N LEU A 483 -95.25 119.56 -59.89
CA LEU A 483 -94.62 119.14 -58.63
C LEU A 483 -95.18 117.80 -58.12
N ALA A 484 -96.43 117.45 -58.46
CA ALA A 484 -96.99 116.15 -58.11
C ALA A 484 -96.40 115.02 -58.97
N ALA A 485 -96.20 115.25 -60.28
CA ALA A 485 -95.61 114.28 -61.20
C ALA A 485 -94.12 113.97 -60.87
N LEU A 486 -93.31 115.00 -60.62
CA LEU A 486 -91.90 114.81 -60.22
C LEU A 486 -91.75 114.13 -58.86
N ARG A 487 -92.69 114.33 -57.93
CA ARG A 487 -92.72 113.59 -56.65
C ARG A 487 -92.98 112.11 -56.87
N THR A 488 -93.90 111.75 -57.77
CA THR A 488 -94.18 110.34 -58.08
C THR A 488 -93.00 109.63 -58.76
N GLU A 489 -92.24 110.32 -59.61
CA GLU A 489 -91.05 109.75 -60.27
C GLU A 489 -89.84 109.67 -59.31
N LEU A 490 -89.70 110.62 -58.38
CA LEU A 490 -88.72 110.55 -57.30
C LEU A 490 -89.02 109.40 -56.32
N GLU A 491 -90.29 109.15 -56.01
CA GLU A 491 -90.72 108.01 -55.20
C GLU A 491 -90.47 106.67 -55.92
N ALA A 492 -90.71 106.61 -57.24
CA ALA A 492 -90.43 105.42 -58.05
C ALA A 492 -88.92 105.10 -58.12
N THR A 493 -88.08 106.10 -58.40
CA THR A 493 -86.61 105.92 -58.41
C THR A 493 -86.05 105.63 -57.00
N CYS A 494 -86.66 106.18 -55.95
CA CYS A 494 -86.34 105.81 -54.58
C CYS A 494 -86.68 104.34 -54.30
N ALA A 495 -87.84 103.86 -54.75
CA ALA A 495 -88.26 102.47 -54.60
C ALA A 495 -87.36 101.50 -55.39
N GLU A 496 -86.93 101.83 -56.60
CA GLU A 496 -85.99 101.02 -57.40
C GLU A 496 -84.61 100.94 -56.76
N ARG A 497 -84.09 102.08 -56.26
CA ARG A 497 -82.83 102.12 -55.50
C ARG A 497 -82.92 101.27 -54.22
N ASP A 498 -84.07 101.27 -53.54
CA ASP A 498 -84.26 100.46 -52.34
C ASP A 498 -84.42 98.97 -52.69
N GLN A 499 -85.04 98.62 -53.82
CA GLN A 499 -85.02 97.25 -54.36
C GLN A 499 -83.61 96.80 -54.74
N ALA A 500 -82.81 97.64 -55.39
CA ALA A 500 -81.41 97.34 -55.72
C ALA A 500 -80.55 97.17 -54.46
N ARG A 501 -80.78 97.99 -53.42
CA ARG A 501 -80.13 97.81 -52.10
C ARG A 501 -80.56 96.52 -51.41
N GLN A 502 -81.83 96.13 -51.49
CA GLN A 502 -82.30 94.85 -50.98
C GLN A 502 -81.68 93.67 -51.73
N GLN A 503 -81.58 93.76 -53.06
CA GLN A 503 -80.91 92.74 -53.88
C GLN A 503 -79.42 92.64 -53.57
N LEU A 504 -78.72 93.77 -53.42
CA LEU A 504 -77.32 93.78 -52.98
C LEU A 504 -77.15 93.23 -51.56
N SER A 505 -78.08 93.53 -50.64
CA SER A 505 -78.06 92.96 -49.29
C SER A 505 -78.27 91.45 -49.31
N ARG A 506 -79.18 90.95 -50.16
CA ARG A 506 -79.42 89.51 -50.34
C ARG A 506 -78.21 88.82 -50.97
N LEU A 507 -77.60 89.41 -52.00
CA LEU A 507 -76.39 88.86 -52.63
C LEU A 507 -75.21 88.87 -51.65
N LYS A 508 -75.03 89.95 -50.88
CA LYS A 508 -74.01 89.99 -49.82
C LYS A 508 -74.25 88.91 -48.76
N GLN A 509 -75.49 88.73 -48.31
CA GLN A 509 -75.84 87.65 -47.39
C GLN A 509 -75.60 86.26 -48.00
N ALA A 510 -75.93 86.07 -49.27
CA ALA A 510 -75.69 84.82 -49.99
C ALA A 510 -74.19 84.53 -50.15
N MET A 511 -73.38 85.53 -50.50
CA MET A 511 -71.92 85.39 -50.58
C MET A 511 -71.29 85.11 -49.22
N VAL A 512 -71.75 85.77 -48.15
CA VAL A 512 -71.27 85.49 -46.80
C VAL A 512 -71.66 84.08 -46.37
N ALA A 513 -72.89 83.64 -46.63
CA ALA A 513 -73.33 82.27 -46.34
C ALA A 513 -72.53 81.22 -47.14
N GLU A 514 -72.25 81.48 -48.42
CA GLU A 514 -71.43 80.59 -49.24
C GLU A 514 -69.97 80.53 -48.73
N GLN A 515 -69.40 81.67 -48.33
CA GLN A 515 -68.08 81.71 -47.71
C GLN A 515 -68.07 80.95 -46.37
N GLU A 516 -69.10 81.12 -45.52
CA GLU A 516 -69.24 80.37 -44.27
C GLU A 516 -69.34 78.86 -44.53
N ASP A 517 -70.13 78.44 -45.53
CA ASP A 517 -70.24 77.04 -45.94
C ASP A 517 -68.91 76.47 -46.48
N GLU A 518 -68.14 77.26 -47.23
CA GLU A 518 -66.80 76.88 -47.71
C GLU A 518 -65.79 76.78 -46.57
N GLU A 519 -65.79 77.74 -45.64
CA GLU A 519 -64.95 77.73 -44.44
C GLU A 519 -65.27 76.52 -43.56
N ASP A 520 -66.54 76.17 -43.39
CA ASP A 520 -66.97 74.98 -42.63
C ASP A 520 -66.54 73.68 -43.32
N LYS A 521 -66.61 73.60 -44.66
CA LYS A 521 -66.08 72.45 -45.42
C LYS A 521 -64.57 72.31 -45.25
N VAL A 522 -63.83 73.42 -45.27
CA VAL A 522 -62.37 73.40 -45.06
C VAL A 522 -62.07 73.00 -43.61
N ARG A 523 -62.75 73.57 -42.62
CA ARG A 523 -62.61 73.18 -41.21
C ARG A 523 -62.88 71.69 -41.01
N TRP A 524 -63.95 71.16 -41.60
CA TRP A 524 -64.27 69.75 -41.52
C TRP A 524 -63.18 68.85 -42.13
N ARG A 525 -62.61 69.22 -43.27
CA ARG A 525 -61.49 68.48 -43.89
C ARG A 525 -60.24 68.53 -43.05
N VAL A 526 -59.86 69.71 -42.56
CA VAL A 526 -58.70 69.88 -41.68
C VAL A 526 -58.88 69.10 -40.39
N ASP A 527 -60.06 69.15 -39.77
CA ASP A 527 -60.35 68.37 -38.56
C ASP A 527 -60.32 66.87 -38.83
N ALA A 528 -60.76 66.40 -40.01
CA ALA A 528 -60.67 65.00 -40.40
C ALA A 528 -59.21 64.56 -40.64
N GLU A 529 -58.41 65.37 -41.34
CA GLU A 529 -56.99 65.12 -41.59
C GLU A 529 -56.17 65.14 -40.29
N VAL A 530 -56.42 66.10 -39.39
CA VAL A 530 -55.77 66.18 -38.08
C VAL A 530 -56.15 65.00 -37.19
N LYS A 531 -57.42 64.55 -37.21
CA LYS A 531 -57.84 63.34 -36.49
C LYS A 531 -57.13 62.11 -37.02
N LEU A 532 -57.08 61.92 -38.34
CA LEU A 532 -56.42 60.78 -38.96
C LEU A 532 -54.91 60.79 -38.68
N ALA A 533 -54.24 61.94 -38.82
CA ALA A 533 -52.81 62.07 -38.50
C ALA A 533 -52.51 61.81 -37.00
N ARG A 534 -53.44 62.18 -36.10
CA ARG A 534 -53.32 61.88 -34.67
C ARG A 534 -53.52 60.40 -34.38
N GLU A 535 -54.48 59.75 -35.03
CA GLU A 535 -54.70 58.31 -34.93
C GLU A 535 -53.49 57.52 -35.45
N ASP A 536 -52.91 57.93 -36.58
CA ASP A 536 -51.69 57.35 -37.13
C ASP A 536 -50.48 57.52 -36.20
N LEU A 537 -50.32 58.70 -35.58
CA LEU A 537 -49.24 58.94 -34.63
C LEU A 537 -49.40 58.10 -33.35
N LEU A 538 -50.63 57.97 -32.84
CA LEU A 538 -50.93 57.08 -31.72
C LEU A 538 -50.69 55.61 -32.09
N ALA A 539 -51.03 55.19 -33.32
CA ALA A 539 -50.75 53.84 -33.81
C ALA A 539 -49.24 53.58 -33.91
N GLN A 540 -48.46 54.54 -34.42
CA GLN A 540 -47.00 54.44 -34.45
C GLN A 540 -46.36 54.41 -33.06
N GLU A 541 -46.86 55.20 -32.10
CA GLU A 541 -46.40 55.15 -30.71
C GLU A 541 -46.75 53.82 -30.05
N ALA A 542 -47.95 53.27 -30.30
CA ALA A 542 -48.34 51.94 -29.85
C ALA A 542 -47.44 50.85 -30.46
N GLU A 543 -47.10 50.94 -31.75
CA GLU A 543 -46.20 50.00 -32.42
C GLU A 543 -44.75 50.12 -31.91
N ARG A 544 -44.25 51.34 -31.70
CA ARG A 544 -42.91 51.57 -31.12
C ARG A 544 -42.82 51.06 -29.68
N THR A 545 -43.84 51.30 -28.86
CA THR A 545 -43.88 50.81 -27.48
C THR A 545 -44.02 49.29 -27.43
N ALA A 546 -44.83 48.70 -28.32
CA ALA A 546 -44.91 47.24 -28.47
C ALA A 546 -43.57 46.65 -28.91
N SER A 547 -42.92 47.23 -29.94
CA SER A 547 -41.61 46.79 -30.44
C SER A 547 -40.49 46.94 -29.40
N HIS A 548 -40.52 48.02 -28.61
CA HIS A 548 -39.58 48.20 -27.51
C HIS A 548 -39.83 47.20 -26.38
N SER A 549 -41.10 46.93 -26.05
CA SER A 549 -41.48 45.93 -25.06
C SER A 549 -41.08 44.53 -25.49
N THR A 550 -41.23 44.16 -26.77
CA THR A 550 -40.82 42.85 -27.28
C THR A 550 -39.30 42.72 -27.33
N ALA A 551 -38.58 43.77 -27.75
CA ALA A 551 -37.12 43.79 -27.73
C ALA A 551 -36.56 43.69 -26.30
N SER A 552 -37.14 44.44 -25.35
CA SER A 552 -36.76 44.38 -23.93
C SER A 552 -37.08 43.00 -23.33
N ALA A 553 -38.22 42.40 -23.67
CA ALA A 553 -38.56 41.05 -23.24
C ALA A 553 -37.59 39.99 -23.81
N SER A 554 -37.19 40.12 -25.08
CA SER A 554 -36.18 39.25 -25.70
C SER A 554 -34.83 39.36 -25.01
N MET A 555 -34.35 40.58 -24.77
CA MET A 555 -33.09 40.82 -24.05
C MET A 555 -33.14 40.28 -22.62
N GLN A 556 -34.28 40.42 -21.93
CA GLN A 556 -34.45 39.85 -20.60
C GLN A 556 -34.46 38.31 -20.62
N ALA A 557 -35.06 37.69 -21.64
CA ALA A 557 -35.04 36.25 -21.82
C ALA A 557 -33.62 35.72 -22.09
N GLU A 558 -32.85 36.41 -22.93
CA GLU A 558 -31.44 36.10 -23.19
C GLU A 558 -30.58 36.26 -21.92
N LEU A 559 -30.78 37.34 -21.16
CA LEU A 559 -30.09 37.56 -19.88
C LEU A 559 -30.40 36.44 -18.88
N ASN A 560 -31.66 36.06 -18.75
CA ASN A 560 -32.07 34.96 -17.87
C ASN A 560 -31.46 33.63 -18.34
N SER A 561 -31.45 33.36 -19.64
CA SER A 561 -30.82 32.15 -20.22
C SER A 561 -29.31 32.12 -19.97
N ALA A 562 -28.63 33.26 -20.10
CA ALA A 562 -27.21 33.39 -19.80
C ALA A 562 -26.93 33.20 -18.31
N MET A 563 -27.75 33.76 -17.42
CA MET A 563 -27.66 33.54 -15.96
C MET A 563 -27.85 32.08 -15.59
N GLU A 564 -28.84 31.40 -16.18
CA GLU A 564 -29.01 29.96 -15.97
C GLU A 564 -27.80 29.15 -16.43
N ARG A 565 -27.17 29.53 -17.55
CA ARG A 565 -25.96 28.88 -18.05
C ARG A 565 -24.79 29.09 -17.07
N ILE A 566 -24.61 30.31 -16.57
CA ILE A 566 -23.58 30.62 -15.55
C ILE A 566 -23.83 29.78 -14.30
N HIS A 567 -25.06 29.73 -13.80
CA HIS A 567 -25.38 28.92 -12.62
C HIS A 567 -25.15 27.42 -12.83
N ARG A 568 -25.41 26.89 -14.03
CA ARG A 568 -25.09 25.49 -14.36
C ARG A 568 -23.58 25.26 -14.36
N MET A 569 -22.81 26.15 -15.00
CA MET A 569 -21.35 26.05 -15.00
C MET A 569 -20.75 26.20 -13.60
N ASP A 570 -21.30 27.09 -12.75
CA ASP A 570 -20.89 27.21 -11.35
C ASP A 570 -21.21 25.93 -10.57
N ALA A 571 -22.37 25.31 -10.79
CA ALA A 571 -22.72 24.04 -10.17
C ALA A 571 -21.77 22.91 -10.60
N ASP A 572 -21.44 22.85 -11.89
CA ASP A 572 -20.47 21.88 -12.43
C ASP A 572 -19.07 22.12 -11.85
N LEU A 573 -18.59 23.37 -11.80
CA LEU A 573 -17.30 23.72 -11.21
C LEU A 573 -17.23 23.30 -9.73
N ASN A 574 -18.25 23.61 -8.95
CA ASN A 574 -18.33 23.17 -7.55
C ASN A 574 -18.34 21.64 -7.42
N ALA A 575 -19.01 20.93 -8.33
CA ALA A 575 -19.01 19.47 -8.35
C ALA A 575 -17.62 18.90 -8.67
N TRP A 576 -16.89 19.51 -9.63
CA TRP A 576 -15.52 19.14 -9.95
C TRP A 576 -14.55 19.44 -8.80
N GLU A 577 -14.66 20.60 -8.16
CA GLU A 577 -13.86 20.96 -6.98
C GLU A 577 -14.08 19.96 -5.83
N ALA A 578 -15.33 19.58 -5.57
CA ALA A 578 -15.66 18.56 -4.56
C ALA A 578 -15.09 17.18 -4.93
N ALA A 579 -15.14 16.79 -6.21
CA ALA A 579 -14.57 15.54 -6.69
C ALA A 579 -13.03 15.53 -6.57
N VAL A 580 -12.37 16.64 -6.88
CA VAL A 580 -10.92 16.80 -6.70
C VAL A 580 -10.55 16.72 -5.23
N ALA A 581 -11.25 17.44 -4.35
CA ALA A 581 -11.00 17.38 -2.90
C ALA A 581 -11.20 15.96 -2.33
N SER A 582 -12.20 15.22 -2.81
CA SER A 582 -12.38 13.79 -2.47
C SER A 582 -11.17 12.94 -2.89
N ARG A 583 -10.67 13.14 -4.11
CA ARG A 583 -9.52 12.42 -4.63
C ARG A 583 -8.24 12.77 -3.87
N ASP A 584 -8.05 14.00 -3.45
CA ASP A 584 -6.90 14.42 -2.63
C ASP A 584 -6.91 13.73 -1.26
N VAL A 585 -8.08 13.57 -0.64
CA VAL A 585 -8.21 12.79 0.61
C VAL A 585 -7.90 11.30 0.38
N GLU A 586 -8.38 10.72 -0.72
CA GLU A 586 -8.04 9.34 -1.10
C GLU A 586 -6.53 9.18 -1.31
N LEU A 587 -5.86 10.12 -2.00
CA LEU A 587 -4.42 10.10 -2.21
C LEU A 587 -3.64 10.26 -0.91
N ALA A 588 -4.05 11.14 0.00
CA ALA A 588 -3.44 11.29 1.31
C ALA A 588 -3.56 10.00 2.15
N ASN A 589 -4.73 9.35 2.12
CA ASN A 589 -4.93 8.07 2.78
C ASN A 589 -4.05 6.96 2.19
N LEU A 590 -3.94 6.89 0.86
CA LEU A 590 -3.06 5.93 0.19
C LEU A 590 -1.58 6.20 0.50
N GLN A 591 -1.16 7.46 0.55
CA GLN A 591 0.20 7.83 0.96
C GLN A 591 0.49 7.44 2.41
N SER A 592 -0.47 7.64 3.33
CA SER A 592 -0.34 7.18 4.72
C SER A 592 -0.24 5.67 4.82
N ALA A 593 -1.10 4.93 4.12
CA ALA A 593 -1.09 3.46 4.11
C ALA A 593 0.22 2.91 3.49
N LEU A 594 0.74 3.54 2.44
CA LEU A 594 2.05 3.20 1.87
C LEU A 594 3.19 3.48 2.85
N GLY A 595 3.12 4.59 3.59
CA GLY A 595 4.06 4.90 4.67
C GLY A 595 4.05 3.83 5.76
N GLU A 596 2.87 3.42 6.23
CA GLU A 596 2.71 2.35 7.23
C GLU A 596 3.27 1.01 6.72
N LEU A 597 2.94 0.61 5.50
CA LEU A 597 3.49 -0.61 4.89
C LEU A 597 5.02 -0.56 4.75
N ALA A 598 5.60 0.60 4.46
CA ALA A 598 7.05 0.78 4.44
C ALA A 598 7.65 0.57 5.84
N TYR A 599 7.07 1.15 6.88
CA TYR A 599 7.50 0.93 8.27
C TYR A 599 7.37 -0.52 8.71
N GLU A 600 6.26 -1.19 8.38
CA GLU A 600 6.06 -2.62 8.66
C GLU A 600 7.08 -3.50 7.93
N SER A 601 7.38 -3.18 6.66
CA SER A 601 8.37 -3.91 5.88
C SER A 601 9.78 -3.77 6.48
N GLU A 602 10.16 -2.58 6.92
CA GLU A 602 11.44 -2.33 7.57
C GLU A 602 11.52 -3.04 8.93
N ALA A 603 10.44 -3.01 9.72
CA ALA A 603 10.36 -3.76 10.98
C ALA A 603 10.51 -5.27 10.75
N ALA A 604 9.86 -5.82 9.72
CA ALA A 604 10.00 -7.22 9.34
C ALA A 604 11.42 -7.57 8.86
N GLU A 605 12.09 -6.68 8.14
CA GLU A 605 13.50 -6.85 7.77
C GLU A 605 14.44 -6.83 8.98
N ARG A 606 14.21 -5.95 9.96
CA ARG A 606 14.95 -5.93 11.23
C ARG A 606 14.78 -7.25 11.99
N LEU A 607 13.56 -7.75 12.13
CA LEU A 607 13.30 -9.06 12.76
C LEU A 607 13.96 -10.21 12.00
N ARG A 608 13.94 -10.20 10.65
CA ARG A 608 14.66 -11.21 9.85
C ARG A 608 16.17 -11.11 10.01
N ALA A 609 16.73 -9.92 10.25
CA ALA A 609 18.15 -9.74 10.51
C ALA A 609 18.52 -10.24 11.92
N GLU A 610 17.69 -9.98 12.92
CA GLU A 610 17.83 -10.50 14.28
C GLU A 610 17.74 -12.03 14.31
N LEU A 611 16.77 -12.64 13.61
CA LEU A 611 16.67 -14.09 13.48
C LEU A 611 17.94 -14.70 12.87
N ARG A 612 18.49 -14.08 11.82
CA ARG A 612 19.76 -14.52 11.21
C ARG A 612 20.95 -14.35 12.17
N ALA A 613 20.95 -13.33 13.02
CA ALA A 613 21.99 -13.15 14.02
C ALA A 613 21.89 -14.20 15.14
N LEU A 614 20.68 -14.49 15.62
CA LEU A 614 20.43 -15.54 16.61
C LEU A 614 20.75 -16.93 16.06
N GLN A 615 20.44 -17.20 14.79
CA GLN A 615 20.85 -18.45 14.12
C GLN A 615 22.36 -18.62 14.09
N ARG A 616 23.12 -17.56 13.75
CA ARG A 616 24.59 -17.59 13.79
C ARG A 616 25.13 -17.82 15.21
N SER A 617 24.59 -17.13 16.21
CA SER A 617 24.98 -17.35 17.61
C SER A 617 24.64 -18.76 18.09
N LEU A 618 23.52 -19.33 17.64
CA LEU A 618 23.18 -20.72 17.91
C LEU A 618 24.18 -21.68 17.25
N GLU A 619 24.51 -21.50 15.98
CA GLU A 619 25.52 -22.30 15.26
C GLU A 619 26.91 -22.20 15.93
N GLU A 620 27.32 -21.00 16.36
CA GLU A 620 28.56 -20.77 17.11
C GLU A 620 28.54 -21.55 18.44
N SER A 621 27.49 -21.41 19.24
CA SER A 621 27.36 -22.14 20.52
C SER A 621 27.30 -23.66 20.32
N GLN A 622 26.67 -24.15 19.25
CA GLN A 622 26.66 -25.56 18.89
C GLN A 622 28.05 -26.06 18.49
N GLY A 623 28.82 -25.23 17.76
CA GLY A 623 30.21 -25.49 17.43
C GLY A 623 31.11 -25.56 18.68
N GLU A 624 30.93 -24.62 19.61
CA GLU A 624 31.62 -24.64 20.91
C GLU A 624 31.29 -25.90 21.72
N VAL A 625 30.01 -26.27 21.82
CA VAL A 625 29.60 -27.51 22.50
C VAL A 625 30.17 -28.75 21.82
N ALA A 626 30.20 -28.81 20.48
CA ALA A 626 30.77 -29.93 19.74
C ALA A 626 32.29 -30.05 19.97
N SER A 627 33.02 -28.93 19.93
CA SER A 627 34.47 -28.91 20.21
C SER A 627 34.78 -29.26 21.66
N ALA A 628 33.99 -28.78 22.63
CA ALA A 628 34.12 -29.13 24.04
C ALA A 628 33.87 -30.63 24.28
N LYS A 629 32.86 -31.22 23.62
CA LYS A 629 32.62 -32.67 23.66
C LYS A 629 33.79 -33.47 23.10
N ALA A 630 34.33 -33.07 21.95
CA ALA A 630 35.50 -33.72 21.35
C ALA A 630 36.74 -33.64 22.26
N ALA A 631 36.98 -32.47 22.88
CA ALA A 631 38.07 -32.30 23.85
C ALA A 631 37.88 -33.18 25.09
N GLN A 632 36.64 -33.31 25.59
CA GLN A 632 36.31 -34.19 26.71
C GLN A 632 36.54 -35.66 26.37
N GLU A 633 36.11 -36.12 25.19
CA GLU A 633 36.35 -37.49 24.73
C GLU A 633 37.86 -37.79 24.62
N GLN A 634 38.65 -36.84 24.10
CA GLN A 634 40.10 -36.95 24.03
C GLN A 634 40.75 -37.00 25.43
N ALA A 635 40.25 -36.18 26.37
CA ALA A 635 40.72 -36.20 27.76
C ALA A 635 40.40 -37.52 28.46
N VAL A 636 39.19 -38.07 28.27
CA VAL A 636 38.80 -39.39 28.81
C VAL A 636 39.65 -40.50 28.21
N ALA A 637 39.89 -40.50 26.89
CA ALA A 637 40.77 -41.47 26.25
C ALA A 637 42.22 -41.36 26.76
N GLY A 638 42.71 -40.13 26.95
CA GLY A 638 44.02 -39.88 27.56
C GLY A 638 44.12 -40.39 29.00
N GLN A 639 43.08 -40.18 29.81
CA GLN A 639 43.03 -40.69 31.18
C GLN A 639 43.02 -42.23 31.21
N GLN A 640 42.22 -42.88 30.37
CA GLN A 640 42.20 -44.34 30.26
C GLN A 640 43.57 -44.90 29.83
N ALA A 641 44.25 -44.24 28.89
CA ALA A 641 45.60 -44.63 28.47
C ALA A 641 46.62 -44.47 29.62
N ALA A 642 46.54 -43.37 30.37
CA ALA A 642 47.39 -43.14 31.53
C ALA A 642 47.13 -44.15 32.66
N GLU A 643 45.86 -44.49 32.93
CA GLU A 643 45.47 -45.52 33.89
C GLU A 643 45.97 -46.91 33.47
N ALA A 644 45.90 -47.25 32.18
CA ALA A 644 46.45 -48.49 31.64
C ALA A 644 47.97 -48.56 31.78
N GLN A 645 48.68 -47.45 31.50
CA GLN A 645 50.13 -47.36 31.71
C GLN A 645 50.50 -47.47 33.19
N ALA A 646 49.74 -46.83 34.07
CA ALA A 646 49.95 -46.92 35.52
C ALA A 646 49.69 -48.34 36.04
N ALA A 647 48.68 -49.05 35.51
CA ALA A 647 48.43 -50.45 35.83
C ALA A 647 49.58 -51.36 35.37
N ALA A 648 50.04 -51.20 34.12
CA ALA A 648 51.18 -51.94 33.58
C ALA A 648 52.48 -51.68 34.35
N ALA A 649 52.74 -50.43 34.74
CA ALA A 649 53.90 -50.06 35.55
C ALA A 649 53.84 -50.67 36.96
N LYS A 650 52.65 -50.72 37.57
CA LYS A 650 52.44 -51.38 38.86
C LYS A 650 52.71 -52.89 38.76
N GLU A 651 52.26 -53.55 37.69
CA GLU A 651 52.51 -54.97 37.46
C GLU A 651 54.00 -55.24 37.24
N ALA A 652 54.67 -54.46 36.40
CA ALA A 652 56.12 -54.57 36.18
C ALA A 652 56.92 -54.39 37.48
N LEU A 653 56.51 -53.45 38.34
CA LEU A 653 57.14 -53.23 39.65
C LEU A 653 56.90 -54.41 40.61
N GLN A 654 55.72 -55.04 40.57
CA GLN A 654 55.46 -56.27 41.32
C GLN A 654 56.32 -57.43 40.83
N GLN A 655 56.47 -57.60 39.51
CA GLN A 655 57.35 -58.61 38.92
C GLN A 655 58.82 -58.37 39.30
N GLN A 656 59.29 -57.12 39.28
CA GLN A 656 60.63 -56.77 39.72
C GLN A 656 60.84 -57.09 41.20
N LYS A 657 59.88 -56.73 42.08
CA LYS A 657 59.95 -57.08 43.51
C LYS A 657 60.00 -58.59 43.74
N ALA A 658 59.24 -59.38 42.97
CA ALA A 658 59.29 -60.83 43.04
C ALA A 658 60.65 -61.38 42.59
N ALA A 659 61.23 -60.82 41.53
CA ALA A 659 62.57 -61.18 41.07
C ALA A 659 63.66 -60.80 42.10
N GLU A 660 63.57 -59.61 42.71
CA GLU A 660 64.46 -59.18 43.79
C GLU A 660 64.35 -60.08 45.02
N ALA A 661 63.14 -60.52 45.39
CA ALA A 661 62.95 -61.49 46.45
C ALA A 661 63.62 -62.83 46.12
N GLY A 662 63.47 -63.33 44.89
CA GLY A 662 64.15 -64.55 44.43
C GLY A 662 65.67 -64.43 44.47
N ILE A 663 66.24 -63.34 43.96
CA ILE A 663 67.70 -63.08 44.02
C ILE A 663 68.17 -62.98 45.48
N ASN A 664 67.39 -62.37 46.36
CA ASN A 664 67.75 -62.25 47.77
C ASN A 664 67.71 -63.62 48.49
N GLU A 665 66.76 -64.50 48.15
CA GLU A 665 66.72 -65.88 48.63
C GLU A 665 67.92 -66.68 48.15
N GLU A 666 68.29 -66.58 46.87
CA GLU A 666 69.50 -67.19 46.31
C GLU A 666 70.77 -66.66 47.00
N ALA A 667 70.87 -65.34 47.20
CA ALA A 667 71.98 -64.73 47.91
C ALA A 667 72.04 -65.20 49.38
N ALA A 668 70.91 -65.37 50.06
CA ALA A 668 70.86 -65.93 51.40
C ALA A 668 71.30 -67.40 51.43
N MET A 669 70.93 -68.19 50.41
CA MET A 669 71.37 -69.57 50.25
C MET A 669 72.88 -69.65 50.02
N LEU A 670 73.42 -68.82 49.11
CA LEU A 670 74.86 -68.71 48.85
C LEU A 670 75.62 -68.28 50.12
N ARG A 671 75.11 -67.29 50.87
CA ARG A 671 75.71 -66.89 52.16
C ARG A 671 75.71 -68.04 53.18
N ARG A 672 74.66 -68.86 53.25
CA ARG A 672 74.64 -70.05 54.11
C ARG A 672 75.65 -71.10 53.65
N ALA A 673 75.69 -71.42 52.36
CA ALA A 673 76.63 -72.38 51.80
C ALA A 673 78.09 -71.96 51.99
N VAL A 674 78.39 -70.67 51.79
CA VAL A 674 79.71 -70.08 52.08
C VAL A 674 80.01 -70.12 53.58
N GLY A 675 79.04 -69.80 54.45
CA GLY A 675 79.20 -69.91 55.90
C GLY A 675 79.52 -71.34 56.35
N GLU A 676 78.89 -72.36 55.74
CA GLU A 676 79.18 -73.77 56.01
C GLU A 676 80.55 -74.21 55.48
N SER A 677 80.96 -73.75 54.30
CA SER A 677 82.30 -74.06 53.76
C SER A 677 83.40 -73.39 54.58
N MET A 678 83.20 -72.15 55.05
CA MET A 678 84.10 -71.48 55.99
C MET A 678 84.19 -72.25 57.31
N ARG A 679 83.07 -72.70 57.89
CA ARG A 679 83.08 -73.52 59.11
C ARG A 679 83.85 -74.84 58.90
N LYS A 680 83.67 -75.52 57.76
CA LYS A 680 84.46 -76.71 57.39
C LYS A 680 85.96 -76.40 57.26
N MET A 681 86.31 -75.26 56.66
CA MET A 681 87.70 -74.83 56.50
C MET A 681 88.34 -74.43 57.84
N SER A 682 87.63 -73.73 58.71
CA SER A 682 88.08 -73.40 60.08
C SER A 682 88.29 -74.66 60.92
N ALA A 683 87.42 -75.67 60.77
CA ALA A 683 87.62 -76.97 61.41
C ALA A 683 88.89 -77.69 60.89
N LEU A 684 89.16 -77.62 59.58
CA LEU A 684 90.36 -78.22 58.98
C LEU A 684 91.66 -77.44 59.25
N THR A 685 91.59 -76.12 59.45
CA THR A 685 92.78 -75.27 59.71
C THR A 685 93.14 -75.16 61.19
N SER A 686 92.20 -75.42 62.10
CA SER A 686 92.47 -75.48 63.54
C SER A 686 93.39 -76.65 63.94
N ASP A 687 93.47 -77.71 63.13
CA ASP A 687 94.29 -78.90 63.43
C ASP A 687 95.76 -78.80 62.96
N SER A 688 96.15 -77.76 62.20
CA SER A 688 97.48 -77.72 61.56
C SER A 688 98.41 -76.58 62.03
N ASN A 689 98.04 -75.80 63.06
CA ASN A 689 98.80 -74.63 63.50
C ASN A 689 99.66 -74.83 64.77
N ALA A 690 99.82 -76.07 65.24
CA ALA A 690 100.70 -76.40 66.34
C ALA A 690 101.75 -77.40 65.84
N LEU A 691 102.97 -76.91 65.53
CA LEU A 691 104.29 -77.58 65.50
C LEU A 691 105.18 -76.97 64.39
N VAL A 692 105.64 -75.73 64.58
CA VAL A 692 106.89 -75.31 63.91
C VAL A 692 108.02 -76.07 64.60
N ASP A 693 108.61 -77.05 63.89
CA ASP A 693 109.59 -77.98 64.44
C ASP A 693 110.85 -77.23 64.94
N ARG A 694 110.98 -77.19 66.28
CA ARG A 694 112.09 -76.54 67.00
C ARG A 694 113.46 -77.05 66.53
N ARG A 695 113.51 -78.27 65.98
CA ARG A 695 114.74 -78.91 65.47
C ARG A 695 115.22 -78.29 64.17
N ILE A 696 114.31 -77.90 63.28
CA ILE A 696 114.62 -77.19 62.03
C ILE A 696 115.16 -75.80 62.35
N LEU A 697 114.55 -75.14 63.32
CA LEU A 697 114.95 -73.82 63.80
C LEU A 697 116.35 -73.83 64.44
N GLY A 698 116.64 -74.83 65.29
CA GLY A 698 117.98 -75.01 65.85
C GLY A 698 119.04 -75.25 64.78
N LYS A 699 118.72 -76.03 63.73
CA LYS A 699 119.65 -76.30 62.62
C LYS A 699 119.93 -75.05 61.78
N LEU A 700 118.91 -74.21 61.58
CA LEU A 700 119.07 -72.90 60.92
C LEU A 700 119.99 -71.98 61.74
N VAL A 701 119.91 -71.98 63.08
CA VAL A 701 120.79 -71.14 63.94
C VAL A 701 122.23 -71.63 63.86
N VAL A 702 122.44 -72.94 63.95
CA VAL A 702 123.77 -73.54 63.81
C VAL A 702 124.36 -73.23 62.43
N THR A 703 123.59 -73.39 61.35
CA THR A 703 124.06 -73.08 59.99
C THR A 703 124.32 -71.59 59.77
N TYR A 704 123.58 -70.69 60.43
CA TYR A 704 123.84 -69.25 60.36
C TYR A 704 125.24 -68.89 60.90
N PHE A 705 125.67 -69.51 62.00
CA PHE A 705 127.02 -69.30 62.54
C PHE A 705 128.10 -70.03 61.75
N GLU A 706 127.86 -71.26 61.30
CA GLU A 706 128.85 -72.07 60.57
C GLU A 706 129.18 -71.55 59.16
N ARG A 707 128.21 -70.92 58.47
CA ARG A 707 128.36 -70.44 57.08
C ARG A 707 128.70 -68.95 56.95
N GLY A 708 129.12 -68.28 58.02
CA GLY A 708 129.55 -66.89 57.97
C GLY A 708 128.39 -65.90 57.77
N GLN A 709 127.37 -65.97 58.64
CA GLN A 709 126.34 -64.94 58.80
C GLN A 709 125.61 -64.56 57.49
N SER A 710 125.18 -65.56 56.71
CA SER A 710 124.40 -65.32 55.49
C SER A 710 123.03 -64.71 55.79
N ALA A 711 122.75 -63.52 55.25
CA ALA A 711 121.50 -62.80 55.45
C ALA A 711 120.26 -63.60 55.00
N ASP A 712 120.40 -64.46 53.98
CA ASP A 712 119.30 -65.28 53.44
C ASP A 712 118.77 -66.31 54.44
N VAL A 713 119.66 -66.92 55.26
CA VAL A 713 119.26 -67.85 56.31
C VAL A 713 118.50 -67.13 57.41
N LEU A 714 118.90 -65.90 57.73
CA LEU A 714 118.25 -65.08 58.73
C LEU A 714 116.88 -64.55 58.25
N ALA A 715 116.77 -64.21 56.95
CA ALA A 715 115.50 -63.86 56.30
C ALA A 715 114.53 -65.05 56.28
N LEU A 716 115.03 -66.26 56.02
CA LEU A 716 114.24 -67.48 56.04
C LEU A 716 113.75 -67.82 57.46
N MET A 717 114.60 -67.65 58.48
CA MET A 717 114.18 -67.76 59.89
C MET A 717 113.08 -66.77 60.24
N ALA A 718 113.23 -65.50 59.85
CA ALA A 718 112.24 -64.46 60.14
C ALA A 718 110.88 -64.77 59.50
N ARG A 719 110.88 -65.39 58.31
CA ARG A 719 109.66 -65.85 57.64
C ARG A 719 109.04 -67.08 58.31
N MET A 720 109.85 -68.05 58.74
CA MET A 720 109.35 -69.26 59.43
C MET A 720 108.87 -68.99 60.86
N LEU A 721 109.46 -68.00 61.54
CA LEU A 721 109.04 -67.55 62.88
C LEU A 721 107.93 -66.50 62.86
N ALA A 722 107.48 -66.08 61.67
CA ALA A 722 106.55 -64.97 61.48
C ALA A 722 106.94 -63.71 62.30
N LEU A 723 108.24 -63.39 62.35
CA LEU A 723 108.72 -62.20 63.07
C LEU A 723 108.07 -60.94 62.48
N THR A 724 107.56 -60.08 63.35
CA THR A 724 106.98 -58.79 62.98
C THR A 724 108.06 -57.87 62.42
N GLU A 725 107.68 -56.89 61.60
CA GLU A 725 108.65 -55.99 60.95
C GLU A 725 109.51 -55.18 61.94
N GLU A 726 109.03 -54.99 63.18
CA GLU A 726 109.76 -54.33 64.25
C GLU A 726 110.95 -55.16 64.76
N ASP A 727 110.80 -56.49 64.86
CA ASP A 727 111.88 -57.37 65.31
C ASP A 727 112.83 -57.75 64.17
N LYS A 728 112.34 -57.79 62.91
CA LYS A 728 113.20 -57.88 61.71
C LYS A 728 114.18 -56.71 61.61
N GLY A 729 113.76 -55.51 62.04
CA GLY A 729 114.62 -54.33 62.10
C GLY A 729 115.75 -54.42 63.14
N LYS A 730 115.53 -55.11 64.26
CA LYS A 730 116.55 -55.29 65.31
C LYS A 730 117.62 -56.33 64.97
N ILE A 731 117.32 -57.24 64.04
CA ILE A 731 118.23 -58.32 63.61
C ILE A 731 118.87 -58.00 62.24
N GLY A 732 118.88 -56.73 61.83
CA GLY A 732 119.63 -56.25 60.66
C GLY A 732 119.00 -56.54 59.29
N LEU A 733 117.75 -57.02 59.24
CA LEU A 733 117.03 -57.30 57.98
C LEU A 733 116.21 -56.13 57.44
N ALA A 734 116.15 -54.99 58.12
CA ALA A 734 115.41 -53.83 57.63
C ALA A 734 116.18 -53.10 56.52
N SER A 735 115.92 -53.51 55.28
CA SER A 735 116.14 -52.65 54.11
C SER A 735 114.88 -52.61 53.25
N SER A 736 114.43 -51.37 53.00
CA SER A 736 113.71 -50.95 51.80
C SER A 736 112.18 -51.20 51.74
N LYS A 737 111.39 -50.20 52.17
CA LYS A 737 110.59 -49.31 51.29
C LYS A 737 109.58 -48.49 52.11
N ARG A 738 109.70 -47.17 51.97
CA ARG A 738 108.99 -46.12 52.72
C ARG A 738 108.11 -45.33 51.72
N GLY A 739 106.83 -45.10 52.04
CA GLY A 739 105.90 -44.15 51.37
C GLY A 739 104.61 -44.83 50.86
N TYR A 740 103.43 -44.79 51.52
CA TYR A 740 102.50 -43.71 51.95
C TYR A 740 101.69 -42.99 50.83
N LEU A 741 100.39 -43.36 50.78
CA LEU A 741 99.16 -42.51 50.76
C LEU A 741 98.57 -41.89 49.47
N ARG A 742 97.23 -42.11 49.38
CA ARG A 742 96.13 -41.22 48.89
C ARG A 742 96.11 -40.96 47.38
N SER A 743 94.99 -40.99 46.66
CA SER A 743 93.61 -40.59 46.98
C SER A 743 92.66 -40.99 45.82
N ILE A 744 91.47 -41.53 46.16
CA ILE A 744 90.08 -41.18 45.73
C ILE A 744 89.91 -40.81 44.22
N SER A 745 88.97 -41.27 43.39
CA SER A 745 87.59 -41.79 43.52
C SER A 745 87.12 -42.21 42.12
N ALA A 746 86.44 -43.35 42.01
CA ALA A 746 85.03 -43.49 41.58
C ALA A 746 84.71 -43.34 40.08
N LEU A 747 84.46 -44.51 39.49
CA LEU A 747 83.58 -44.90 38.36
C LEU A 747 84.01 -46.36 38.03
N PRO A 748 83.21 -47.25 37.39
CA PRO A 748 82.08 -46.95 36.48
C PRO A 748 80.88 -47.95 36.54
N GLY A 749 79.88 -47.68 35.70
CA GLY A 749 79.08 -48.72 35.02
C GLY A 749 77.63 -48.82 35.51
N SER A 750 76.63 -48.31 34.79
CA SER A 750 76.14 -48.69 33.45
C SER A 750 75.56 -50.10 33.37
N LEU A 751 74.35 -50.17 32.79
CA LEU A 751 73.65 -51.25 32.08
C LEU A 751 72.17 -51.21 32.55
N VAL A 752 71.14 -50.98 31.73
CA VAL A 752 70.67 -51.73 30.54
C VAL A 752 69.45 -50.93 29.99
N ARG A 753 69.45 -50.43 28.74
CA ARG A 753 68.89 -51.03 27.49
C ARG A 753 67.35 -51.03 27.44
N GLY A 754 66.75 -50.19 26.58
CA GLY A 754 66.13 -50.63 25.31
C GLY A 754 64.59 -50.48 25.43
N THR A 755 63.73 -50.23 24.43
CA THR A 755 63.74 -50.30 22.96
C THR A 755 62.45 -49.62 22.45
N VAL A 756 62.51 -48.54 21.67
CA VAL A 756 62.06 -48.33 20.27
C VAL A 756 60.84 -49.13 19.76
N SER A 757 59.72 -48.43 19.45
CA SER A 757 59.00 -48.34 18.14
C SER A 757 57.54 -47.85 18.32
N LEU A 758 57.07 -46.71 17.76
CA LEU A 758 56.64 -46.40 16.36
C LEU A 758 55.23 -46.98 16.03
N VAL A 759 54.16 -46.29 15.58
CA VAL A 759 53.85 -45.17 14.63
C VAL A 759 52.46 -44.59 15.03
N GLY A 760 51.98 -43.35 14.80
CA GLY A 760 52.36 -42.13 14.04
C GLY A 760 51.29 -41.02 14.28
N GLY A 761 51.36 -39.78 13.78
CA GLY A 761 52.31 -39.11 12.89
C GLY A 761 51.94 -37.62 12.66
N GLY A 762 52.88 -36.89 12.04
CA GLY A 762 52.74 -35.54 11.45
C GLY A 762 53.36 -34.43 12.31
N GLY A 763 54.39 -33.67 11.91
CA GLY A 763 55.22 -33.64 10.71
C GLY A 763 56.26 -32.51 10.84
N SER A 764 57.27 -32.55 9.96
CA SER A 764 58.23 -31.48 9.65
C SER A 764 59.55 -31.39 10.46
N ARG A 765 60.48 -32.28 10.07
CA ARG A 765 61.76 -31.95 9.40
C ARG A 765 62.76 -31.00 10.12
N ALA A 766 63.79 -31.61 10.69
CA ALA A 766 65.14 -31.00 10.81
C ALA A 766 65.82 -30.91 9.43
N PRO A 767 66.81 -30.02 9.24
CA PRO A 767 68.19 -30.48 9.44
C PRO A 767 69.18 -29.41 9.94
N GLY A 768 70.22 -29.82 10.66
CA GLY A 768 71.40 -28.99 10.91
C GLY A 768 72.17 -29.46 12.13
N ALA A 769 73.38 -29.98 11.91
CA ALA A 769 74.22 -30.63 12.90
C ALA A 769 75.11 -29.65 13.67
N GLU A 770 75.60 -30.15 14.81
CA GLU A 770 76.77 -29.69 15.58
C GLU A 770 76.61 -28.37 16.36
N GLY A 771 76.47 -28.47 17.68
CA GLY A 771 76.78 -27.32 18.54
C GLY A 771 76.28 -27.36 19.97
N ASP A 772 75.12 -27.96 20.25
CA ASP A 772 74.47 -27.70 21.54
C ASP A 772 75.07 -28.59 22.63
N SER A 773 76.03 -27.99 23.34
CA SER A 773 76.66 -28.52 24.53
C SER A 773 75.57 -28.95 25.51
N LEU A 774 75.82 -30.01 26.26
CA LEU A 774 74.96 -30.45 27.36
C LEU A 774 74.60 -29.27 28.30
N ALA A 775 75.49 -28.27 28.42
CA ALA A 775 75.24 -27.04 29.16
C ALA A 775 74.08 -26.20 28.57
N ASP A 776 73.93 -26.13 27.25
CA ASP A 776 72.84 -25.42 26.58
C ASP A 776 71.50 -26.15 26.75
N GLN A 777 71.50 -27.49 26.76
CA GLN A 777 70.30 -28.27 27.08
C GLN A 777 69.88 -28.17 28.56
N TRP A 778 70.85 -28.05 29.48
CA TRP A 778 70.56 -27.73 30.89
C TRP A 778 70.10 -26.29 31.09
N LEU A 779 70.63 -25.35 30.32
CA LEU A 779 70.17 -23.96 30.28
C LEU A 779 68.74 -23.88 29.75
N GLU A 780 68.43 -24.57 28.64
CA GLU A 780 67.08 -24.64 28.09
C GLU A 780 66.12 -25.29 29.09
N PHE A 781 66.54 -26.34 29.79
CA PHE A 781 65.74 -26.97 30.84
C PHE A 781 65.50 -26.03 32.04
N LEU A 782 66.51 -25.26 32.46
CA LEU A 782 66.37 -24.28 33.55
C LEU A 782 65.49 -23.09 33.14
N ILE A 783 65.63 -22.60 31.90
CA ILE A 783 64.77 -21.56 31.33
C ILE A 783 63.33 -22.07 31.19
N GLN A 784 63.15 -23.33 30.79
CA GLN A 784 61.82 -23.93 30.68
C GLN A 784 61.19 -24.22 32.06
N GLN A 785 62.01 -24.52 33.08
CA GLN A 785 61.52 -24.67 34.45
C GLN A 785 61.18 -23.31 35.08
N GLU A 786 61.93 -22.26 34.77
CA GLU A 786 61.66 -20.88 35.18
C GLU A 786 60.40 -20.33 34.49
N GLN A 787 60.22 -20.59 33.20
CA GLN A 787 59.00 -20.21 32.46
C GLN A 787 57.76 -21.00 32.91
N ALA A 788 57.90 -22.26 33.32
CA ALA A 788 56.79 -23.05 33.89
C ALA A 788 56.41 -22.56 35.30
N ALA A 789 57.40 -22.14 36.11
CA ALA A 789 57.17 -21.53 37.41
C ALA A 789 56.55 -20.13 37.28
N GLU A 790 57.00 -19.30 36.32
CA GLU A 790 56.40 -18.01 36.01
C GLU A 790 54.99 -18.16 35.43
N ALA A 791 54.70 -19.21 34.66
CA ALA A 791 53.35 -19.51 34.17
C ALA A 791 52.42 -19.95 35.31
N GLU A 792 52.89 -20.77 36.26
CA GLU A 792 52.10 -21.13 37.45
C GLU A 792 51.90 -19.94 38.41
N ASP A 793 52.88 -19.04 38.54
CA ASP A 793 52.78 -17.81 39.33
C ASP A 793 51.92 -16.73 38.63
N ALA A 794 51.92 -16.66 37.29
CA ALA A 794 51.01 -15.82 36.52
C ALA A 794 49.56 -16.35 36.57
N GLN A 795 49.35 -17.67 36.58
CA GLN A 795 48.03 -18.29 36.73
C GLN A 795 47.47 -18.12 38.16
N LYS A 796 48.33 -18.11 39.19
CA LYS A 796 47.95 -17.81 40.58
C LYS A 796 47.83 -16.31 40.90
N GLY A 797 48.56 -15.45 40.19
CA GLY A 797 48.47 -13.99 40.31
C GLY A 797 47.27 -13.37 39.58
N ALA A 798 46.74 -14.04 38.55
CA ALA A 798 45.58 -13.57 37.79
C ALA A 798 44.22 -13.90 38.44
N ASP A 799 44.15 -14.83 39.39
CA ASP A 799 42.91 -15.23 40.08
C ASP A 799 42.72 -14.54 41.46
N ALA A 800 43.60 -13.61 41.82
CA ALA A 800 43.53 -12.89 43.11
C ALA A 800 43.61 -11.35 43.01
N GLY A 801 43.53 -10.75 41.82
CA GLY A 801 43.59 -9.27 41.72
C GLY A 801 43.31 -8.68 40.35
N SER A 802 42.03 -8.56 39.98
CA SER A 802 41.56 -7.51 39.05
C SER A 802 40.03 -7.42 39.07
N ILE A 803 39.52 -6.56 39.96
CA ILE A 803 38.30 -5.81 39.72
C ILE A 803 38.70 -4.60 38.87
N PRO A 804 38.00 -4.30 37.76
CA PRO A 804 37.88 -2.93 37.31
C PRO A 804 36.42 -2.45 37.40
N ALA A 805 36.20 -1.41 38.21
CA ALA A 805 35.26 -0.35 37.88
C ALA A 805 35.69 0.26 36.52
N ASP A 806 34.85 0.76 35.62
CA ASP A 806 33.67 1.59 35.81
C ASP A 806 32.94 1.71 34.46
N THR A 807 31.61 1.61 34.44
CA THR A 807 30.63 2.43 33.66
C THR A 807 29.25 1.85 33.93
N TYR A 808 28.71 2.14 35.11
CA TYR A 808 27.30 1.94 35.46
C TYR A 808 26.64 3.32 35.54
N VAL A 809 25.71 3.59 34.61
CA VAL A 809 24.78 4.71 34.69
C VAL A 809 23.61 4.27 35.59
N PRO A 810 23.25 5.03 36.63
CA PRO A 810 22.37 4.54 37.69
C PRO A 810 20.88 4.53 37.28
N PRO A 811 20.08 3.54 37.72
CA PRO A 811 18.63 3.63 37.72
C PRO A 811 18.17 4.51 38.90
N PRO A 812 17.14 5.37 38.73
CA PRO A 812 16.67 6.20 39.83
C PRO A 812 15.93 5.36 40.85
N ALA A 813 16.34 5.52 42.11
CA ALA A 813 15.71 4.97 43.29
C ALA A 813 14.29 5.52 43.45
N PHE A 814 13.35 4.60 43.68
CA PHE A 814 12.11 4.88 44.37
C PHE A 814 12.41 5.26 45.84
N SER A 815 11.87 6.38 46.28
CA SER A 815 11.50 6.59 47.68
C SER A 815 10.28 7.53 47.77
N PRO A 816 9.52 7.46 48.87
CA PRO A 816 8.06 7.46 48.82
C PRO A 816 7.40 8.79 49.22
N ARG A 817 6.06 8.80 49.05
CA ARG A 817 5.03 9.74 49.55
C ARG A 817 4.81 11.05 48.79
N GLY A 818 3.57 11.19 48.32
CA GLY A 818 2.95 12.45 47.94
C GLY A 818 1.56 12.24 47.35
N ASP A 819 0.55 12.16 48.23
CA ASP A 819 -0.86 12.34 47.87
C ASP A 819 -1.05 13.55 46.94
N ILE A 820 -1.90 13.44 45.90
CA ILE A 820 -2.84 14.47 45.40
C ILE A 820 -3.78 13.87 44.33
N LYS A 821 -5.08 13.89 44.66
CA LYS A 821 -6.33 13.88 43.87
C LYS A 821 -6.32 13.66 42.33
N PRO A 822 -7.31 12.89 41.81
CA PRO A 822 -7.69 12.95 40.39
C PRO A 822 -8.62 14.15 40.12
N ALA A 823 -8.32 14.94 39.09
CA ALA A 823 -9.22 15.91 38.50
C ALA A 823 -9.55 15.49 37.06
N SER A 824 -10.84 15.36 36.78
CA SER A 824 -11.43 15.08 35.47
C SER A 824 -11.06 16.12 34.40
N PRO A 825 -11.09 15.76 33.10
CA PRO A 825 -11.28 16.73 32.05
C PRO A 825 -12.76 16.76 31.63
N SER A 826 -13.43 17.86 31.99
CA SER A 826 -14.69 18.29 31.40
C SER A 826 -14.42 19.13 30.16
N HIS A 827 -15.23 18.91 29.12
CA HIS A 827 -15.64 19.80 28.03
C HIS A 827 -15.07 21.24 27.99
N ALA A 828 -14.58 21.64 26.81
CA ALA A 828 -14.93 22.94 26.21
C ALA A 828 -14.66 22.96 24.69
N TRP A 829 -15.74 22.93 23.92
CA TRP A 829 -15.77 23.44 22.55
C TRP A 829 -15.60 24.97 22.59
N ARG A 830 -14.74 25.52 21.72
CA ARG A 830 -14.89 26.91 21.28
C ARG A 830 -14.34 27.10 19.87
N HIS A 831 -15.26 27.48 18.99
CA HIS A 831 -15.01 28.08 17.69
C HIS A 831 -14.13 29.33 17.81
N SER A 832 -13.24 29.52 16.85
CA SER A 832 -12.80 30.85 16.42
C SER A 832 -12.46 30.82 14.93
N THR A 833 -13.30 31.47 14.14
CA THR A 833 -12.89 32.19 12.92
C THR A 833 -11.87 33.28 13.28
N PRO A 834 -11.04 33.75 12.33
CA PRO A 834 -11.39 35.01 11.66
C PRO A 834 -10.87 35.16 10.21
N GLY A 835 -11.51 36.07 9.45
CA GLY A 835 -10.93 36.73 8.27
C GLY A 835 -11.64 36.44 6.97
#